data_AF-A0A7K2IUA8-F1
#
_entry.id   AF-A0A7K2IUA8-F1
#
_cell.length_a   1.000
_cell.length_b   1.000
_cell.length_c   1.000
_cell.angle_alpha   90.00
_cell.angle_beta   90.00
_cell.angle_gamma   90.00
#
_symmetry.space_group_name_H-M   'P 1'
#
loop_
_entity.id
_entity.type
_entity.pdbx_description
1 polymer ?
#
loop_
_entity_poly.entity_id
_entity_poly.type
_entity_poly.pdbx_seq_one_letter_code
_entity_poly.pdbx_strand_id
1 'polypeptide(L)'
;MSEFDIRLVAYEPNGPRLGPLPHPLGIELGQPYNDLPSLRIDYTAHAPGAEFLESPCEIAVQMYDPATGEWQEGPDSRFLRIKRSGNLTDRTAKRSYDLPGYGWQLRKLRLYPTAGGSATDGKRTFAAATVGTIVRTWTNEGAGRGALPGLEVDFDTARDSAGRPWGTLLTLEYDLGTDLLTVLNGLAEQGVCDWRFEGRTLRLFGPETVMATDRASGEAPVDLRLGRDITDAPEDGSLEDVVSHLLLEGDEGFRLELANPDAETPWGRWEEYLTQGGVTDEGTARLLAGAALERGARERVQVTRGLVFLGARWLPWRDYAPGDLVLAPGGDGTMEPLRLRQITLSRDQEGTLGGNVVLNDRFLEAEIRRARRTAALTGGSVANGGSGSVPAPEGNDRRRPVAPQGLVAQTNAYLDSDGAARGQVSLQWAPVDSASNGTAMDVGFYQVYSRPNTVGAVWSRVVSIDHPDTTVHLSGLEVGADLAFKVRAVGEHNNLAGAFGGVVSLTVASDAEPPPVPPAPELSTRLGVINVGWDGRGADGEAMPPDFLHTEVEMRDGRTWSEEWEVDGPPTDPWEIVHGEMWVRDGTLGSPSDAYALILRDLGVLDQEYTVEVIAPEEGPERSVRLWVRFNRELNRGYSSEYIPEVGSGAHILRIRVEGWRRRIWVDGVLAADGNLNPSGPHIATHMGISVDGDGVRIGRVHGPEGGDWRPVGSLESGPAELVVPGQPYHEPRYFRLATVDRSGNRSEPGEEARIATTPLVDTDLYPETIKAGHIAANSITADKIDVGAVEAGHIAAGAVTAGTVAAGAIDGQVITGATVRSAASGRRWVADRNGIRLLATDGTTVVDMSSASGNAYFNGRVQAGGSDENHVLMERGVHNGRPGLRFHTGNSAFGLQPTIQALGVASQGYEPGAFIITGREVTTNQTGRTDLVLRSANEGGALRYVHGSYSGIGVSFEQWSLMLRGRLSRGHHAHDMFLYQRSGTTDFLSANWTFTYAQAAPNGGRLMMVSGHAVNNWGRDVNATVVSQGRGTSYVRTRVLGETAQTHRVQYLSVWVEDVVSGA
;
A
#
# COMPACT_ATOMS: atom_id res chain seq x y z
N MET A 1 19.87 -9.55 57.24
CA MET A 1 20.61 -9.67 55.97
C MET A 1 19.82 -8.90 54.93
N SER A 2 20.46 -8.08 54.12
CA SER A 2 19.79 -7.24 53.12
C SER A 2 20.01 -7.72 51.69
N GLU A 3 20.80 -8.78 51.50
CA GLU A 3 21.33 -9.23 50.22
C GLU A 3 21.21 -10.75 50.09
N PHE A 4 21.21 -11.24 48.85
CA PHE A 4 21.19 -12.66 48.54
C PHE A 4 22.41 -13.38 49.16
N ASP A 5 22.16 -14.51 49.80
CA ASP A 5 23.18 -15.27 50.52
C ASP A 5 22.86 -16.78 50.47
N ILE A 6 23.87 -17.63 50.68
CA ILE A 6 23.71 -19.08 50.83
C ILE A 6 24.24 -19.54 52.19
N ARG A 7 23.59 -20.53 52.78
CA ARG A 7 24.04 -21.21 54.00
C ARG A 7 23.92 -22.71 53.89
N LEU A 8 24.71 -23.40 54.69
CA LEU A 8 24.69 -24.84 54.85
C LEU A 8 23.90 -25.23 56.10
N VAL A 9 23.05 -26.24 55.99
CA VAL A 9 22.28 -26.79 57.13
C VAL A 9 22.39 -28.30 57.14
N ALA A 10 22.81 -28.87 58.27
CA ALA A 10 22.91 -30.30 58.48
C ALA A 10 21.58 -30.91 58.94
N TYR A 11 21.31 -32.13 58.49
CA TYR A 11 20.15 -32.96 58.82
C TYR A 11 20.62 -34.38 59.12
N GLU A 12 19.88 -35.07 59.98
CA GLU A 12 20.06 -36.51 60.16
C GLU A 12 19.67 -37.23 58.85
N PRO A 13 20.34 -38.36 58.50
CA PRO A 13 19.92 -39.16 57.35
C PRO A 13 18.45 -39.59 57.46
N ASN A 14 17.62 -39.18 56.51
CA ASN A 14 16.16 -39.35 56.50
C ASN A 14 15.45 -38.79 57.74
N GLY A 15 16.09 -37.88 58.49
CA GLY A 15 15.64 -37.42 59.80
C GLY A 15 15.47 -35.90 59.90
N PRO A 16 15.30 -35.39 61.13
CA PRO A 16 15.10 -33.97 61.39
C PRO A 16 16.36 -33.13 61.12
N ARG A 17 16.17 -31.80 61.12
CA ARG A 17 17.23 -30.81 61.04
C ARG A 17 18.12 -30.86 62.28
N LEU A 18 19.44 -30.91 62.10
CA LEU A 18 20.44 -30.87 63.17
C LEU A 18 20.83 -29.42 63.52
N GLY A 19 21.11 -28.59 62.51
CA GLY A 19 21.55 -27.21 62.72
C GLY A 19 22.31 -26.61 61.54
N PRO A 20 22.60 -25.29 61.55
CA PRO A 20 23.43 -24.66 60.53
C PRO A 20 24.90 -25.07 60.64
N LEU A 21 25.63 -25.01 59.53
CA LEU A 21 27.09 -25.13 59.45
C LEU A 21 27.72 -23.77 59.13
N PRO A 22 27.93 -22.90 60.14
CA PRO A 22 28.46 -21.55 59.93
C PRO A 22 29.95 -21.57 59.58
N HIS A 23 30.46 -20.52 58.93
CA HIS A 23 31.89 -20.35 58.64
C HIS A 23 32.57 -21.50 57.84
N PRO A 24 32.01 -21.95 56.71
CA PRO A 24 32.75 -22.81 55.80
C PRO A 24 33.99 -22.08 55.26
N LEU A 25 35.08 -22.83 55.08
CA LEU A 25 36.31 -22.32 54.47
C LEU A 25 36.20 -22.22 52.94
N GLY A 26 35.25 -22.96 52.37
CA GLY A 26 34.91 -22.90 50.96
C GLY A 26 33.64 -23.67 50.67
N ILE A 27 32.85 -23.18 49.71
CA ILE A 27 31.68 -23.87 49.15
C ILE A 27 31.82 -23.84 47.63
N GLU A 28 31.59 -24.96 46.97
CA GLU A 28 31.39 -25.04 45.52
C GLU A 28 30.16 -25.90 45.27
N LEU A 29 29.12 -25.30 44.69
CA LEU A 29 27.85 -25.94 44.36
C LEU A 29 27.69 -25.92 42.84
N GLY A 30 27.42 -27.08 42.24
CA GLY A 30 27.05 -27.21 40.83
C GLY A 30 25.70 -27.90 40.69
N GLN A 31 24.80 -27.30 39.93
CA GLN A 31 23.44 -27.79 39.71
C GLN A 31 23.11 -27.82 38.22
N PRO A 32 23.34 -28.97 37.57
CA PRO A 32 23.02 -29.16 36.17
C PRO A 32 21.53 -29.44 35.96
N TYR A 33 21.04 -29.16 34.75
CA TYR A 33 19.71 -29.54 34.28
C TYR A 33 19.66 -31.04 33.95
N ASN A 34 18.69 -31.77 34.52
CA ASN A 34 18.47 -33.21 34.33
C ASN A 34 19.66 -34.12 34.68
N ASP A 35 20.51 -33.70 35.62
CA ASP A 35 21.62 -34.52 36.12
C ASP A 35 21.83 -34.29 37.63
N LEU A 36 22.69 -35.08 38.26
CA LEU A 36 22.95 -34.99 39.69
C LEU A 36 23.68 -33.70 40.06
N PRO A 37 23.18 -32.94 41.05
CA PRO A 37 23.92 -31.81 41.58
C PRO A 37 25.10 -32.30 42.42
N SER A 38 26.10 -31.45 42.58
CA SER A 38 27.27 -31.72 43.41
C SER A 38 27.59 -30.54 44.32
N LEU A 39 28.04 -30.85 45.53
CA LEU A 39 28.46 -29.87 46.52
C LEU A 39 29.83 -30.29 47.05
N ARG A 40 30.80 -29.39 46.99
CA ARG A 40 32.06 -29.50 47.71
C ARG A 40 32.09 -28.47 48.83
N ILE A 41 32.43 -28.92 50.03
CA ILE A 41 32.65 -28.02 51.17
C ILE A 41 34.01 -28.27 51.78
N ASP A 42 34.70 -27.17 52.08
CA ASP A 42 35.90 -27.16 52.88
C ASP A 42 35.56 -26.62 54.27
N TYR A 43 35.88 -27.39 55.30
CA TYR A 43 35.47 -27.09 56.67
C TYR A 43 36.57 -27.45 57.68
N THR A 44 36.77 -26.63 58.71
CA THR A 44 37.70 -26.96 59.80
C THR A 44 36.99 -27.75 60.89
N ALA A 45 37.66 -28.77 61.44
CA ALA A 45 37.14 -29.52 62.59
C ALA A 45 36.98 -28.66 63.86
N HIS A 46 37.51 -27.44 63.87
CA HIS A 46 37.39 -26.49 64.98
C HIS A 46 36.21 -25.53 64.87
N ALA A 47 35.49 -25.53 63.73
CA ALA A 47 34.35 -24.63 63.53
C ALA A 47 33.07 -25.19 64.20
N PRO A 48 32.16 -24.32 64.69
CA PRO A 48 30.88 -24.75 65.24
C PRO A 48 30.06 -25.55 64.22
N GLY A 49 29.51 -26.72 64.60
CA GLY A 49 28.76 -27.58 63.70
C GLY A 49 29.61 -28.65 62.99
N ALA A 50 30.93 -28.61 63.14
CA ALA A 50 31.82 -29.65 62.61
C ALA A 50 31.48 -31.06 63.15
N GLU A 51 30.90 -31.14 64.35
CA GLU A 51 30.41 -32.38 64.97
C GLU A 51 29.35 -33.09 64.11
N PHE A 52 28.52 -32.33 63.37
CA PHE A 52 27.50 -32.91 62.49
C PHE A 52 28.14 -33.62 61.28
N LEU A 53 29.31 -33.15 60.83
CA LEU A 53 30.04 -33.70 59.68
C LEU A 53 30.91 -34.91 60.04
N GLU A 54 30.98 -35.30 61.31
CA GLU A 54 31.74 -36.48 61.75
C GLU A 54 31.01 -37.78 61.41
N SER A 55 29.68 -37.77 61.56
CA SER A 55 28.78 -38.86 61.20
C SER A 55 28.22 -38.70 59.77
N PRO A 56 27.65 -39.76 59.17
CA PRO A 56 26.85 -39.62 57.95
C PRO A 56 25.68 -38.66 58.22
N CYS A 57 25.54 -37.65 57.38
CA CYS A 57 24.49 -36.64 57.46
C CYS A 57 24.08 -36.18 56.07
N GLU A 58 22.97 -35.47 56.00
CA GLU A 58 22.53 -34.75 54.81
C GLU A 58 22.83 -33.26 54.98
N ILE A 59 23.29 -32.59 53.93
CA ILE A 59 23.53 -31.15 53.92
C ILE A 59 22.57 -30.51 52.94
N ALA A 60 21.77 -29.57 53.41
CA ALA A 60 20.98 -28.69 52.56
C ALA A 60 21.73 -27.38 52.33
N VAL A 61 21.76 -26.93 51.08
CA VAL A 61 22.08 -25.54 50.75
C VAL A 61 20.77 -24.77 50.78
N GLN A 62 20.73 -23.72 51.60
CA GLN A 62 19.59 -22.81 51.66
C GLN A 62 20.00 -21.44 51.14
N MET A 63 19.16 -20.80 50.34
CA MET A 63 19.30 -19.41 49.95
C MET A 63 18.54 -18.49 50.89
N TYR A 64 19.04 -17.28 51.06
CA TYR A 64 18.31 -16.18 51.63
C TYR A 64 17.73 -15.33 50.50
N ASP A 65 16.41 -15.26 50.41
CA ASP A 65 15.75 -14.34 49.49
C ASP A 65 15.48 -13.00 50.20
N PRO A 66 16.10 -11.90 49.76
CA PRO A 66 15.93 -10.59 50.39
C PRO A 66 14.50 -10.04 50.25
N ALA A 67 13.69 -10.53 49.29
CA ALA A 67 12.31 -10.09 49.11
C ALA A 67 11.37 -10.67 50.18
N THR A 68 11.54 -11.95 50.53
CA THR A 68 10.74 -12.63 51.56
C THR A 68 11.36 -12.55 52.95
N GLY A 69 12.67 -12.33 53.04
CA GLY A 69 13.41 -12.33 54.31
C GLY A 69 13.58 -13.72 54.93
N GLU A 70 13.34 -14.78 54.15
CA GLU A 70 13.35 -16.16 54.60
C GLU A 70 14.51 -16.95 54.01
N TRP A 71 14.92 -17.98 54.75
CA TRP A 71 15.86 -18.98 54.26
C TRP A 71 15.10 -20.18 53.71
N GLN A 72 15.29 -20.48 52.44
CA GLN A 72 14.59 -21.56 51.75
C GLN A 72 15.58 -22.50 51.08
N GLU A 73 15.18 -23.75 50.90
CA GLU A 73 15.97 -24.75 50.18
C GLU A 73 15.45 -24.81 48.74
N GLY A 74 16.33 -24.56 47.77
CA GLY A 74 15.98 -24.63 46.36
C GLY A 74 15.89 -26.08 45.85
N PRO A 75 15.44 -26.27 44.60
CA PRO A 75 15.57 -27.55 43.91
C PRO A 75 17.04 -28.01 43.90
N ASP A 76 17.25 -29.33 43.88
CA ASP A 76 18.56 -29.98 43.77
C ASP A 76 19.60 -29.48 44.79
N SER A 77 19.12 -29.07 45.97
CA SER A 77 19.94 -28.42 47.01
C SER A 77 20.17 -29.30 48.24
N ARG A 78 19.84 -30.60 48.16
CA ARG A 78 20.07 -31.60 49.22
C ARG A 78 21.21 -32.54 48.84
N PHE A 79 22.19 -32.71 49.71
CA PHE A 79 23.44 -33.44 49.44
C PHE A 79 23.77 -34.46 50.52
N LEU A 80 24.53 -35.49 50.16
CA LEU A 80 24.87 -36.62 51.03
C LEU A 80 26.33 -36.56 51.45
N ARG A 81 26.60 -36.55 52.76
CA ARG A 81 27.97 -36.65 53.28
C ARG A 81 28.45 -38.10 53.18
N ILE A 82 28.95 -38.49 52.01
CA ILE A 82 29.45 -39.85 51.75
C ILE A 82 30.95 -39.93 51.45
N LYS A 83 31.60 -38.83 51.03
CA LYS A 83 33.04 -38.76 50.77
C LYS A 83 33.67 -37.62 51.57
N ARG A 84 34.83 -37.89 52.19
CA ARG A 84 35.66 -36.90 52.89
C ARG A 84 37.14 -37.16 52.66
N SER A 85 37.95 -36.10 52.70
CA SER A 85 39.40 -36.15 52.71
C SER A 85 39.94 -35.11 53.72
N GLY A 86 41.16 -35.32 54.19
CA GLY A 86 41.81 -34.42 55.14
C GLY A 86 43.17 -34.94 55.58
N ASN A 87 44.03 -34.05 56.06
CA ASN A 87 45.38 -34.39 56.51
C ASN A 87 45.49 -34.19 58.02
N LEU A 88 45.76 -35.26 58.77
CA LEU A 88 45.91 -35.21 60.23
C LEU A 88 47.09 -34.35 60.70
N THR A 89 48.06 -34.07 59.83
CA THR A 89 49.21 -33.19 60.15
C THR A 89 48.91 -31.71 59.92
N ASP A 90 47.79 -31.38 59.28
CA ASP A 90 47.36 -30.01 59.07
C ASP A 90 46.87 -29.39 60.39
N ARG A 91 47.58 -28.37 60.86
CA ARG A 91 47.26 -27.65 62.10
C ARG A 91 45.95 -26.88 62.05
N THR A 92 45.42 -26.60 60.86
CA THR A 92 44.11 -25.97 60.69
C THR A 92 42.95 -26.98 60.78
N ALA A 93 43.27 -28.27 60.82
CA ALA A 93 42.32 -29.39 60.80
C ALA A 93 41.28 -29.27 59.67
N LYS A 94 41.70 -28.76 58.50
CA LYS A 94 40.87 -28.66 57.31
C LYS A 94 40.46 -30.06 56.83
N ARG A 95 39.18 -30.21 56.52
CA ARG A 95 38.58 -31.37 55.86
C ARG A 95 37.82 -30.90 54.62
N SER A 96 37.98 -31.64 53.53
CA SER A 96 37.22 -31.44 52.30
C SER A 96 36.18 -32.54 52.19
N TYR A 97 34.97 -32.20 51.79
CA TYR A 97 33.88 -33.13 51.62
C TYR A 97 33.33 -32.97 50.19
N ASP A 98 33.23 -34.09 49.47
CA ASP A 98 32.55 -34.15 48.18
C ASP A 98 31.19 -34.82 48.41
N LEU A 99 30.12 -34.06 48.27
CA LEU A 99 28.76 -34.47 48.58
C LEU A 99 27.95 -34.48 47.28
N PRO A 100 27.62 -35.64 46.70
CA PRO A 100 26.68 -35.67 45.60
C PRO A 100 25.26 -35.39 46.10
N GLY A 101 24.39 -34.97 45.19
CA GLY A 101 22.98 -34.75 45.46
C GLY A 101 22.28 -35.97 46.06
N TYR A 102 21.15 -35.73 46.74
CA TYR A 102 20.33 -36.76 47.37
C TYR A 102 19.93 -37.87 46.40
N GLY A 103 19.70 -37.51 45.13
CA GLY A 103 19.42 -38.43 44.02
C GLY A 103 20.51 -39.47 43.74
N TRP A 104 21.75 -39.29 44.22
CA TRP A 104 22.80 -40.30 44.08
C TRP A 104 22.41 -41.65 44.70
N GLN A 105 21.53 -41.64 45.70
CA GLN A 105 20.97 -42.86 46.30
C GLN A 105 20.21 -43.73 45.30
N LEU A 106 19.69 -43.18 44.21
CA LEU A 106 19.00 -43.95 43.17
C LEU A 106 19.90 -45.03 42.54
N ARG A 107 21.23 -44.88 42.61
CA ARG A 107 22.21 -45.92 42.22
C ARG A 107 22.15 -47.19 43.08
N LYS A 108 21.53 -47.08 44.26
CA LYS A 108 21.31 -48.17 45.22
C LYS A 108 19.91 -48.78 45.10
N LEU A 109 19.06 -48.24 44.22
CA LEU A 109 17.74 -48.77 43.91
C LEU A 109 17.82 -49.57 42.60
N ARG A 110 17.78 -50.89 42.69
CA ARG A 110 18.10 -51.82 41.59
C ARG A 110 16.87 -52.61 41.14
N LEU A 111 16.82 -52.95 39.85
CA LEU A 111 15.79 -53.80 39.29
C LEU A 111 15.97 -55.26 39.70
N TYR A 112 14.93 -55.90 40.22
CA TYR A 112 14.93 -57.30 40.64
C TYR A 112 14.02 -58.13 39.71
N PRO A 113 14.18 -59.46 39.66
CA PRO A 113 13.26 -60.33 38.94
C PRO A 113 11.82 -60.18 39.47
N THR A 114 10.83 -60.17 38.57
CA THR A 114 9.41 -60.12 38.94
C THR A 114 9.02 -61.37 39.75
N ALA A 115 8.34 -61.19 40.88
CA ALA A 115 7.76 -62.30 41.65
C ALA A 115 6.68 -63.00 40.81
N GLY A 116 7.00 -64.17 40.24
CA GLY A 116 6.07 -64.96 39.42
C GLY A 116 6.49 -65.22 37.96
N GLY A 117 7.65 -64.72 37.52
CA GLY A 117 8.31 -65.18 36.28
C GLY A 117 7.77 -64.59 34.98
N SER A 118 8.47 -63.58 34.44
CA SER A 118 8.47 -63.25 33.01
C SER A 118 9.80 -62.59 32.58
N ALA A 119 10.90 -62.92 33.28
CA ALA A 119 12.22 -62.51 32.82
C ALA A 119 12.69 -63.52 31.78
N THR A 120 12.36 -63.26 30.52
CA THR A 120 13.03 -63.90 29.39
C THR A 120 14.46 -63.36 29.35
N ASP A 121 15.43 -64.26 29.41
CA ASP A 121 16.86 -63.95 29.18
C ASP A 121 17.50 -62.88 30.08
N GLY A 122 17.17 -62.86 31.38
CA GLY A 122 17.83 -61.97 32.35
C GLY A 122 17.48 -60.48 32.22
N LYS A 123 16.49 -60.14 31.40
CA LYS A 123 15.96 -58.79 31.19
C LYS A 123 14.51 -58.67 31.67
N ARG A 124 14.07 -57.42 31.85
CA ARG A 124 12.67 -57.10 32.14
C ARG A 124 12.15 -56.10 31.12
N THR A 125 11.09 -56.53 30.43
CA THR A 125 10.42 -55.75 29.41
C THR A 125 9.31 -54.89 30.01
N PHE A 126 9.27 -53.63 29.58
CA PHE A 126 8.22 -52.67 29.85
C PHE A 126 7.52 -52.39 28.53
N ALA A 127 6.43 -53.10 28.24
CA ALA A 127 5.71 -52.94 26.98
C ALA A 127 4.65 -51.84 27.10
N ALA A 128 4.71 -50.83 26.22
CA ALA A 128 3.79 -49.69 26.21
C ALA A 128 3.60 -49.05 27.61
N ALA A 129 4.69 -48.88 28.35
CA ALA A 129 4.69 -48.33 29.69
C ALA A 129 4.93 -46.82 29.66
N THR A 130 4.22 -46.08 30.51
CA THR A 130 4.55 -44.66 30.75
C THR A 130 5.87 -44.54 31.50
N VAL A 131 6.54 -43.39 31.42
CA VAL A 131 7.71 -43.07 32.25
C VAL A 131 7.38 -43.28 33.74
N GLY A 132 6.20 -42.80 34.18
CA GLY A 132 5.70 -43.04 35.53
C GLY A 132 5.62 -44.52 35.87
N THR A 133 5.14 -45.38 34.98
CA THR A 133 5.09 -46.84 35.21
C THR A 133 6.49 -47.41 35.41
N ILE A 134 7.44 -47.06 34.55
CA ILE A 134 8.83 -47.54 34.62
C ILE A 134 9.45 -47.11 35.95
N VAL A 135 9.45 -45.83 36.29
CA VAL A 135 10.09 -45.31 37.52
C VAL A 135 9.36 -45.81 38.78
N ARG A 136 8.03 -45.94 38.73
CA ARG A 136 7.25 -46.50 39.85
C ARG A 136 7.56 -47.97 40.10
N THR A 137 8.00 -48.74 39.10
CA THR A 137 8.45 -50.12 39.32
C THR A 137 9.67 -50.17 40.26
N TRP A 138 10.71 -49.37 40.02
CA TRP A 138 11.90 -49.35 40.90
C TRP A 138 11.55 -48.86 42.30
N THR A 139 10.80 -47.77 42.40
CA THR A 139 10.48 -47.13 43.68
C THR A 139 9.52 -47.97 44.52
N ASN A 140 8.46 -48.53 43.94
CA ASN A 140 7.51 -49.38 44.68
C ASN A 140 8.14 -50.69 45.12
N GLU A 141 8.83 -51.39 44.21
CA GLU A 141 9.42 -52.68 44.54
C GLU A 141 10.60 -52.52 45.50
N GLY A 142 11.40 -51.48 45.33
CA GLY A 142 12.47 -51.13 46.25
C GLY A 142 11.95 -50.77 47.64
N ALA A 143 10.90 -49.95 47.74
CA ALA A 143 10.23 -49.65 49.00
C ALA A 143 9.67 -50.91 49.67
N GLY A 144 9.09 -51.83 48.89
CA GLY A 144 8.65 -53.15 49.37
C GLY A 144 9.79 -54.02 49.94
N ARG A 145 11.04 -53.76 49.53
CA ARG A 145 12.26 -54.37 50.07
C ARG A 145 12.93 -53.55 51.18
N GLY A 146 12.38 -52.39 51.55
CA GLY A 146 12.98 -51.46 52.51
C GLY A 146 14.17 -50.67 51.97
N ALA A 147 14.36 -50.62 50.65
CA ALA A 147 15.40 -49.80 50.02
C ALA A 147 14.98 -48.32 50.00
N LEU A 148 15.90 -47.44 50.40
CA LEU A 148 15.72 -45.98 50.41
C LEU A 148 14.45 -45.49 51.14
N PRO A 149 14.31 -45.75 52.46
CA PRO A 149 13.07 -45.47 53.20
C PRO A 149 12.68 -43.99 53.29
N GLY A 150 13.60 -43.06 53.04
CA GLY A 150 13.31 -41.62 52.98
C GLY A 150 13.20 -41.05 51.58
N LEU A 151 13.19 -41.87 50.52
CA LEU A 151 12.90 -41.40 49.16
C LEU A 151 11.40 -41.18 49.02
N GLU A 152 11.00 -39.95 48.75
CA GLU A 152 9.62 -39.59 48.45
C GLU A 152 9.44 -39.39 46.94
N VAL A 153 8.23 -39.64 46.44
CA VAL A 153 7.83 -39.41 45.04
C VAL A 153 6.43 -38.80 45.03
N ASP A 154 6.19 -37.85 44.14
CA ASP A 154 4.91 -37.12 44.04
C ASP A 154 4.18 -37.31 42.69
N PHE A 155 4.65 -38.27 41.89
CA PHE A 155 4.03 -38.71 40.63
C PHE A 155 3.55 -40.17 40.73
N ASP A 156 2.68 -40.56 39.80
CA ASP A 156 2.15 -41.93 39.69
C ASP A 156 2.30 -42.50 38.27
N THR A 157 1.72 -43.68 38.03
CA THR A 157 1.83 -44.36 36.74
C THR A 157 1.07 -43.66 35.62
N ALA A 158 0.11 -42.80 35.93
CA ALA A 158 -0.74 -42.10 34.97
C ALA A 158 -0.39 -40.60 34.84
N ARG A 159 0.10 -39.96 35.91
CA ARG A 159 0.36 -38.53 35.99
C ARG A 159 1.75 -38.20 36.50
N ASP A 160 2.30 -37.11 35.98
CA ASP A 160 3.57 -36.52 36.39
C ASP A 160 3.43 -35.68 37.68
N SER A 161 4.53 -35.12 38.18
CA SER A 161 4.58 -34.30 39.40
C SER A 161 3.84 -32.95 39.27
N ALA A 162 3.45 -32.54 38.06
CA ALA A 162 2.59 -31.38 37.80
C ALA A 162 1.10 -31.77 37.67
N GLY A 163 0.77 -33.06 37.83
CA GLY A 163 -0.59 -33.60 37.69
C GLY A 163 -1.03 -33.81 36.23
N ARG A 164 -0.13 -33.66 35.25
CA ARG A 164 -0.41 -33.84 33.82
C ARG A 164 -0.31 -35.33 33.45
N PRO A 165 -1.14 -35.84 32.54
CA PRO A 165 -1.02 -37.23 32.09
C PRO A 165 0.28 -37.45 31.30
N TRP A 166 0.88 -38.63 31.42
CA TRP A 166 2.03 -39.01 30.59
C TRP A 166 1.64 -39.08 29.11
N GLY A 167 2.31 -38.30 28.25
CA GLY A 167 2.01 -38.21 26.81
C GLY A 167 2.66 -39.30 25.95
N THR A 168 3.59 -40.07 26.51
CA THR A 168 4.42 -41.03 25.77
C THR A 168 4.37 -42.42 26.40
N LEU A 169 4.14 -43.44 25.58
CA LEU A 169 4.27 -44.85 25.96
C LEU A 169 5.55 -45.40 25.34
N LEU A 170 6.32 -46.13 26.14
CA LEU A 170 7.63 -46.66 25.78
C LEU A 170 7.62 -48.19 25.84
N THR A 171 8.30 -48.80 24.88
CA THR A 171 8.60 -50.24 24.91
C THR A 171 10.10 -50.41 25.10
N LEU A 172 10.53 -50.71 26.33
CA LEU A 172 11.94 -50.74 26.73
C LEU A 172 12.28 -52.03 27.49
N GLU A 173 13.51 -52.48 27.37
CA GLU A 173 14.04 -53.62 28.12
C GLU A 173 15.23 -53.19 28.97
N TYR A 174 15.23 -53.61 30.24
CA TYR A 174 16.34 -53.35 31.14
C TYR A 174 16.89 -54.66 31.71
N ASP A 175 18.22 -54.76 31.74
CA ASP A 175 18.90 -55.85 32.43
C ASP A 175 18.54 -55.84 33.92
N LEU A 176 18.35 -57.04 34.48
CA LEU A 176 18.21 -57.18 35.92
C LEU A 176 19.45 -56.63 36.62
N GLY A 177 19.24 -55.88 37.71
CA GLY A 177 20.31 -55.17 38.41
C GLY A 177 20.63 -53.78 37.87
N THR A 178 19.98 -53.30 36.81
CA THR A 178 20.09 -51.88 36.40
C THR A 178 19.56 -50.97 37.51
N ASP A 179 20.29 -49.89 37.84
CA ASP A 179 19.84 -48.93 38.85
C ASP A 179 18.95 -47.82 38.29
N LEU A 180 18.11 -47.25 39.17
CA LEU A 180 17.15 -46.25 38.76
C LEU A 180 17.82 -44.97 38.23
N LEU A 181 19.02 -44.61 38.71
CA LEU A 181 19.69 -43.41 38.19
C LEU A 181 20.08 -43.59 36.73
N THR A 182 20.66 -44.74 36.36
CA THR A 182 20.98 -45.06 34.95
C THR A 182 19.73 -45.03 34.07
N VAL A 183 18.61 -45.57 34.56
CA VAL A 183 17.33 -45.54 33.83
C VAL A 183 16.82 -44.11 33.67
N LEU A 184 16.82 -43.33 34.75
CA LEU A 184 16.30 -41.97 34.77
C LEU A 184 17.12 -41.03 33.86
N ASN A 185 18.45 -41.12 33.91
CA ASN A 185 19.33 -40.38 33.02
C ASN A 185 19.08 -40.80 31.56
N GLY A 186 18.97 -42.09 31.26
CA GLY A 186 18.66 -42.56 29.90
C GLY A 186 17.30 -42.08 29.37
N LEU A 187 16.27 -42.01 30.23
CA LEU A 187 14.96 -41.47 29.87
C LEU A 187 15.00 -39.95 29.65
N ALA A 188 15.75 -39.21 30.48
CA ALA A 188 15.95 -37.78 30.27
C ALA A 188 16.78 -37.49 29.01
N GLU A 189 17.81 -38.30 28.75
CA GLU A 189 18.61 -38.25 27.52
C GLU A 189 17.78 -38.60 26.29
N GLN A 190 16.78 -39.48 26.37
CA GLN A 190 15.82 -39.73 25.28
C GLN A 190 14.79 -38.61 25.11
N GLY A 191 14.78 -37.60 25.99
CA GLY A 191 13.85 -36.47 25.94
C GLY A 191 12.41 -36.85 26.27
N VAL A 192 12.19 -37.92 27.04
CA VAL A 192 10.84 -38.41 27.39
C VAL A 192 10.38 -37.98 28.79
N CYS A 193 11.28 -37.42 29.60
CA CYS A 193 10.95 -36.80 30.89
C CYS A 193 12.03 -35.79 31.34
N ASP A 194 11.66 -34.87 32.22
CA ASP A 194 12.59 -34.09 33.03
C ASP A 194 12.47 -34.49 34.50
N TRP A 195 13.57 -34.40 35.25
CA TRP A 195 13.58 -34.82 36.66
C TRP A 195 14.47 -33.93 37.53
N ARG A 196 14.07 -33.78 38.79
CA ARG A 196 14.84 -33.08 39.83
C ARG A 196 14.48 -33.58 41.23
N PHE A 197 15.27 -33.19 42.23
CA PHE A 197 14.91 -33.35 43.63
C PHE A 197 14.45 -32.03 44.25
N GLU A 198 13.42 -32.10 45.10
CA GLU A 198 13.09 -31.04 46.05
C GLU A 198 13.16 -31.62 47.46
N GLY A 199 14.22 -31.27 48.20
CA GLY A 199 14.55 -31.95 49.44
C GLY A 199 14.81 -33.44 49.23
N ARG A 200 13.90 -34.29 49.71
CA ARG A 200 13.97 -35.76 49.58
C ARG A 200 12.99 -36.33 48.56
N THR A 201 12.20 -35.47 47.93
CA THR A 201 11.18 -35.85 46.96
C THR A 201 11.76 -35.82 45.56
N LEU A 202 11.75 -36.96 44.88
CA LEU A 202 12.02 -37.05 43.45
C LEU A 202 10.79 -36.56 42.70
N ARG A 203 10.97 -35.50 41.91
CA ARG A 203 9.94 -34.94 41.04
C ARG A 203 10.26 -35.28 39.59
N LEU A 204 9.24 -35.66 38.84
CA LEU A 204 9.33 -36.13 37.47
C LEU A 204 8.26 -35.45 36.64
N PHE A 205 8.64 -34.82 35.55
CA PHE A 205 7.76 -34.01 34.70
C PHE A 205 7.78 -34.54 33.27
N GLY A 206 6.70 -34.26 32.53
CA GLY A 206 6.78 -34.32 31.07
C GLY A 206 7.93 -33.44 30.55
N PRO A 207 8.58 -33.81 29.44
CA PRO A 207 9.75 -33.09 28.94
C PRO A 207 9.39 -31.64 28.55
N GLU A 208 10.27 -30.71 28.93
CA GLU A 208 10.18 -29.27 28.70
C GLU A 208 8.88 -28.61 29.21
N THR A 209 8.26 -29.17 30.26
CA THR A 209 6.97 -28.66 30.75
C THR A 209 7.09 -27.67 31.92
N VAL A 210 7.77 -28.08 32.98
CA VAL A 210 7.90 -27.32 34.24
C VAL A 210 9.34 -26.91 34.48
N MET A 211 10.30 -27.74 34.08
CA MET A 211 11.73 -27.47 34.29
C MET A 211 12.39 -26.67 33.16
N ALA A 212 11.69 -26.42 32.04
CA ALA A 212 12.21 -25.63 30.92
C ALA A 212 11.30 -24.45 30.58
N THR A 213 11.10 -23.55 31.54
CA THR A 213 10.18 -22.41 31.34
C THR A 213 10.84 -21.36 30.45
N ASP A 214 10.08 -20.80 29.51
CA ASP A 214 10.54 -19.62 28.78
C ASP A 214 10.46 -18.38 29.68
N ARG A 215 11.63 -17.85 30.05
CA ARG A 215 11.81 -16.59 30.78
C ARG A 215 12.49 -15.53 29.92
N ALA A 216 12.80 -15.82 28.66
CA ALA A 216 13.46 -14.91 27.74
C ALA A 216 12.46 -14.04 26.96
N SER A 217 11.20 -14.47 26.87
CA SER A 217 10.12 -13.76 26.19
C SER A 217 9.11 -13.11 27.14
N GLY A 218 8.25 -12.22 26.61
CA GLY A 218 7.16 -11.55 27.35
C GLY A 218 7.48 -10.14 27.86
N GLU A 219 6.58 -9.57 28.67
CA GLU A 219 6.66 -8.16 29.13
C GLU A 219 7.79 -7.91 30.16
N ALA A 220 8.26 -8.95 30.85
CA ALA A 220 9.30 -8.86 31.86
C ALA A 220 10.26 -10.05 31.77
N PRO A 221 11.06 -10.14 30.70
CA PRO A 221 12.00 -11.23 30.52
C PRO A 221 13.13 -11.14 31.54
N VAL A 222 13.63 -12.29 31.96
CA VAL A 222 14.86 -12.41 32.75
C VAL A 222 16.03 -12.13 31.82
N ASP A 223 16.48 -10.88 31.86
CA ASP A 223 17.58 -10.37 31.03
C ASP A 223 18.89 -10.25 31.82
N LEU A 224 19.86 -11.14 31.61
CA LEU A 224 21.16 -11.09 32.27
C LEU A 224 22.11 -10.19 31.46
N ARG A 225 22.43 -8.99 31.96
CA ARG A 225 23.23 -8.01 31.21
C ARG A 225 24.67 -7.87 31.70
N LEU A 226 25.61 -7.68 30.76
CA LEU A 226 26.99 -7.31 31.04
C LEU A 226 27.06 -6.03 31.90
N GLY A 227 27.83 -6.08 32.99
CA GLY A 227 28.04 -4.95 33.89
C GLY A 227 26.89 -4.66 34.87
N ARG A 228 25.74 -5.34 34.75
CA ARG A 228 24.64 -5.28 35.73
C ARG A 228 24.50 -6.60 36.49
N ASP A 229 24.27 -7.68 35.76
CA ASP A 229 24.03 -9.02 36.32
C ASP A 229 25.22 -9.96 36.05
N ILE A 230 26.06 -9.62 35.06
CA ILE A 230 27.20 -10.43 34.64
C ILE A 230 28.53 -9.71 34.94
N THR A 231 29.42 -10.39 35.67
CA THR A 231 30.78 -9.90 36.01
C THR A 231 31.82 -10.21 34.94
N ASP A 232 31.71 -11.38 34.31
CA ASP A 232 32.65 -11.89 33.31
C ASP A 232 31.91 -12.84 32.35
N ALA A 233 32.38 -12.97 31.12
CA ALA A 233 31.70 -13.69 30.04
C ALA A 233 32.67 -14.61 29.26
N PRO A 234 33.27 -15.61 29.90
CA PRO A 234 34.14 -16.57 29.22
C PRO A 234 33.37 -17.50 28.27
N GLU A 235 34.03 -17.90 27.19
CA GLU A 235 33.48 -18.76 26.14
C GLU A 235 34.52 -19.78 25.68
N ASP A 236 34.07 -21.01 25.48
CA ASP A 236 34.89 -22.10 24.94
C ASP A 236 34.20 -22.65 23.68
N GLY A 237 34.79 -22.39 22.51
CA GLY A 237 34.38 -22.94 21.21
C GLY A 237 35.19 -24.18 20.84
N SER A 238 34.55 -25.22 20.34
CA SER A 238 35.21 -26.44 19.87
C SER A 238 34.65 -26.95 18.55
N LEU A 239 35.54 -27.23 17.60
CA LEU A 239 35.26 -27.91 16.33
C LEU A 239 35.51 -29.43 16.40
N GLU A 240 35.89 -29.98 17.56
CA GLU A 240 36.31 -31.39 17.69
C GLU A 240 35.23 -32.39 17.27
N ASP A 241 33.95 -32.03 17.45
CA ASP A 241 32.79 -32.86 17.12
C ASP A 241 32.23 -32.61 15.71
N VAL A 242 32.89 -31.80 14.87
CA VAL A 242 32.40 -31.50 13.52
C VAL A 242 32.56 -32.70 12.60
N VAL A 243 31.49 -33.03 11.86
CA VAL A 243 31.40 -34.22 11.00
C VAL A 243 30.89 -33.82 9.64
N SER A 244 31.74 -34.02 8.62
CA SER A 244 31.39 -33.73 7.23
C SER A 244 30.78 -34.93 6.50
N HIS A 245 31.14 -36.15 6.91
CA HIS A 245 30.68 -37.39 6.29
C HIS A 245 30.49 -38.44 7.38
N LEU A 246 29.34 -39.10 7.39
CA LEU A 246 29.03 -40.21 8.29
C LEU A 246 28.80 -41.47 7.48
N LEU A 247 29.53 -42.53 7.83
CA LEU A 247 29.27 -43.89 7.35
C LEU A 247 28.46 -44.65 8.40
N LEU A 248 27.21 -44.97 8.08
CA LEU A 248 26.35 -45.81 8.91
C LEU A 248 26.41 -47.26 8.42
N GLU A 249 26.70 -48.20 9.33
CA GLU A 249 26.62 -49.64 9.09
C GLU A 249 25.49 -50.25 9.94
N GLY A 250 24.55 -50.90 9.24
CA GLY A 250 23.42 -51.63 9.82
C GLY A 250 23.62 -53.14 9.76
N ASP A 251 22.54 -53.89 9.97
CA ASP A 251 22.57 -55.35 9.89
C ASP A 251 22.56 -55.85 8.44
N GLU A 252 22.84 -57.14 8.25
CA GLU A 252 22.84 -57.81 6.92
C GLU A 252 23.77 -57.17 5.87
N GLY A 253 24.77 -56.41 6.31
CA GLY A 253 25.71 -55.72 5.41
C GLY A 253 25.15 -54.44 4.80
N PHE A 254 24.04 -53.90 5.33
CA PHE A 254 23.52 -52.59 4.95
C PHE A 254 24.52 -51.49 5.32
N ARG A 255 24.84 -50.62 4.35
CA ARG A 255 25.74 -49.47 4.55
C ARG A 255 25.18 -48.24 3.84
N LEU A 256 25.18 -47.12 4.54
CA LEU A 256 24.75 -45.84 4.00
C LEU A 256 25.76 -44.76 4.36
N GLU A 257 26.27 -44.06 3.35
CA GLU A 257 27.13 -42.90 3.54
C GLU A 257 26.32 -41.62 3.30
N LEU A 258 26.46 -40.65 4.20
CA LEU A 258 25.76 -39.38 4.11
C LEU A 258 26.75 -38.23 4.35
N ALA A 259 26.62 -37.18 3.53
CA ALA A 259 27.40 -35.97 3.66
C ALA A 259 26.62 -34.92 4.45
N ASN A 260 27.33 -34.14 5.27
CA ASN A 260 26.81 -32.95 5.93
C ASN A 260 27.24 -31.72 5.13
N PRO A 261 26.33 -31.12 4.34
CA PRO A 261 26.66 -29.93 3.56
C PRO A 261 26.93 -28.70 4.43
N ASP A 262 26.46 -28.69 5.68
CA ASP A 262 26.56 -27.54 6.59
C ASP A 262 27.87 -27.51 7.39
N ALA A 263 28.63 -28.61 7.40
CA ALA A 263 29.91 -28.69 8.09
C ALA A 263 30.98 -27.80 7.44
N GLU A 264 31.50 -26.83 8.18
CA GLU A 264 32.69 -26.08 7.77
C GLU A 264 33.90 -27.03 7.70
N THR A 265 34.42 -27.23 6.48
CA THR A 265 35.51 -28.20 6.20
C THR A 265 36.80 -27.52 5.69
N PRO A 266 37.37 -26.54 6.41
CA PRO A 266 38.58 -25.85 5.94
C PRO A 266 39.80 -26.79 5.83
N TRP A 267 39.80 -27.93 6.55
CA TRP A 267 40.82 -28.97 6.46
C TRP A 267 40.43 -30.17 5.57
N GLY A 268 39.32 -30.08 4.84
CA GLY A 268 38.77 -31.16 4.03
C GLY A 268 37.85 -32.09 4.81
N ARG A 269 37.66 -33.30 4.28
CA ARG A 269 36.68 -34.28 4.77
C ARG A 269 37.06 -34.83 6.16
N TRP A 270 36.17 -34.63 7.13
CA TRP A 270 36.18 -35.24 8.46
C TRP A 270 35.07 -36.28 8.57
N GLU A 271 35.44 -37.49 8.98
CA GLU A 271 34.61 -38.68 8.89
C GLU A 271 34.23 -39.20 10.27
N GLU A 272 32.97 -39.55 10.44
CA GLU A 272 32.48 -40.32 11.59
C GLU A 272 31.89 -41.65 11.11
N TYR A 273 31.94 -42.66 11.96
CA TYR A 273 31.45 -44.00 11.67
C TYR A 273 30.48 -44.43 12.77
N LEU A 274 29.27 -44.83 12.37
CA LEU A 274 28.18 -45.21 13.26
C LEU A 274 27.73 -46.63 12.96
N THR A 275 27.74 -47.51 13.95
CA THR A 275 27.19 -48.87 13.84
C THR A 275 25.92 -48.98 14.64
N GLN A 276 24.82 -49.41 14.02
CA GLN A 276 23.53 -49.58 14.70
C GLN A 276 22.88 -50.91 14.32
N GLY A 277 22.75 -51.82 15.29
CA GLY A 277 22.01 -53.07 15.13
C GLY A 277 20.51 -52.82 15.00
N GLY A 278 19.81 -53.65 14.20
CA GLY A 278 18.38 -53.54 13.90
C GLY A 278 18.03 -52.63 12.71
N VAL A 279 19.01 -51.97 12.08
CA VAL A 279 18.79 -51.11 10.91
C VAL A 279 19.03 -51.91 9.63
N THR A 280 17.97 -52.23 8.90
CA THR A 280 18.04 -52.99 7.63
C THR A 280 17.57 -52.19 6.41
N ASP A 281 17.07 -50.97 6.59
CA ASP A 281 16.51 -50.14 5.52
C ASP A 281 17.03 -48.68 5.55
N GLU A 282 17.04 -48.06 4.36
CA GLU A 282 17.63 -46.73 4.12
C GLU A 282 16.89 -45.58 4.81
N GLY A 283 15.56 -45.67 4.99
CA GLY A 283 14.79 -44.62 5.64
C GLY A 283 15.13 -44.49 7.12
N THR A 284 15.22 -45.62 7.82
CA THR A 284 15.67 -45.69 9.22
C THR A 284 17.11 -45.19 9.36
N ALA A 285 17.99 -45.59 8.44
CA ALA A 285 19.38 -45.17 8.43
C ALA A 285 19.55 -43.66 8.22
N ARG A 286 18.79 -43.04 7.31
CA ARG A 286 18.84 -41.58 7.09
C ARG A 286 18.37 -40.80 8.30
N LEU A 287 17.30 -41.24 8.97
CA LEU A 287 16.82 -40.61 10.20
C LEU A 287 17.90 -40.63 11.29
N LEU A 288 18.54 -41.78 11.52
CA LEU A 288 19.62 -41.95 12.50
C LEU A 288 20.87 -41.14 12.17
N ALA A 289 21.29 -41.17 10.91
CA ALA A 289 22.47 -40.45 10.46
C ALA A 289 22.27 -38.93 10.44
N GLY A 290 21.08 -38.44 10.09
CA GLY A 290 20.75 -37.01 10.15
C GLY A 290 20.97 -36.42 11.54
N ALA A 291 20.55 -37.13 12.59
CA ALA A 291 20.78 -36.76 13.98
C ALA A 291 22.27 -36.73 14.40
N ALA A 292 23.12 -37.52 13.74
CA ALA A 292 24.56 -37.51 13.98
C ALA A 292 25.25 -36.39 13.19
N LEU A 293 24.86 -36.17 11.92
CA LEU A 293 25.39 -35.10 11.08
C LEU A 293 25.02 -33.71 11.61
N GLU A 294 23.78 -33.48 12.05
CA GLU A 294 23.35 -32.20 12.65
C GLU A 294 24.19 -31.86 13.90
N ARG A 295 24.48 -32.85 14.76
CA ARG A 295 25.33 -32.67 15.97
C ARG A 295 26.76 -32.23 15.65
N GLY A 296 27.25 -32.53 14.46
CA GLY A 296 28.59 -32.18 13.97
C GLY A 296 28.57 -31.13 12.87
N ALA A 297 27.50 -30.34 12.73
CA ALA A 297 27.40 -29.34 11.66
C ALA A 297 28.20 -28.06 11.93
N ARG A 298 28.39 -27.68 13.20
CA ARG A 298 28.91 -26.35 13.57
C ARG A 298 29.87 -26.42 14.76
N GLU A 299 30.64 -25.36 14.96
CA GLU A 299 31.42 -25.15 16.18
C GLU A 299 30.51 -25.15 17.41
N ARG A 300 30.83 -25.97 18.40
CA ARG A 300 30.10 -26.00 19.67
C ARG A 300 30.66 -24.94 20.59
N VAL A 301 29.86 -23.91 20.88
CA VAL A 301 30.24 -22.84 21.81
C VAL A 301 29.56 -23.07 23.15
N GLN A 302 30.36 -23.30 24.18
CA GLN A 302 29.91 -23.28 25.57
C GLN A 302 29.98 -21.85 26.09
N VAL A 303 28.82 -21.28 26.43
CA VAL A 303 28.69 -19.90 26.88
C VAL A 303 28.62 -19.87 28.41
N THR A 304 29.62 -19.29 29.08
CA THR A 304 29.62 -19.17 30.55
C THR A 304 29.52 -17.70 30.96
N ARG A 305 28.66 -17.37 31.94
CA ARG A 305 28.47 -16.00 32.44
C ARG A 305 28.63 -15.96 33.96
N GLY A 306 29.65 -15.25 34.44
CA GLY A 306 29.87 -15.00 35.87
C GLY A 306 28.80 -14.06 36.42
N LEU A 307 28.24 -14.35 37.59
CA LEU A 307 27.09 -13.63 38.15
C LEU A 307 27.51 -12.55 39.17
N VAL A 308 26.81 -11.42 39.13
CA VAL A 308 26.76 -10.44 40.22
C VAL A 308 25.62 -10.83 41.16
N PHE A 309 25.87 -10.83 42.47
CA PHE A 309 24.80 -11.03 43.48
C PHE A 309 24.45 -9.75 44.25
N LEU A 310 25.42 -8.83 44.36
CA LEU A 310 25.22 -7.55 45.05
C LEU A 310 24.39 -6.60 44.18
N GLY A 311 23.15 -6.33 44.59
CA GLY A 311 22.25 -5.45 43.84
C GLY A 311 21.74 -6.04 42.51
N ALA A 312 21.88 -7.36 42.33
CA ALA A 312 21.42 -8.07 41.15
C ALA A 312 19.90 -7.95 40.98
N ARG A 313 19.45 -7.70 39.75
CA ARG A 313 18.02 -7.62 39.45
C ARG A 313 17.39 -9.01 39.49
N TRP A 314 18.09 -9.98 38.88
CA TRP A 314 17.67 -11.36 38.74
C TRP A 314 18.55 -12.26 39.58
N LEU A 315 17.93 -13.16 40.35
CA LEU A 315 18.63 -14.08 41.25
C LEU A 315 18.36 -15.54 40.88
N PRO A 316 19.38 -16.42 40.97
CA PRO A 316 19.20 -17.86 40.85
C PRO A 316 18.08 -18.39 41.76
N TRP A 317 17.34 -19.35 41.24
CA TRP A 317 16.20 -20.07 41.84
C TRP A 317 14.96 -19.24 42.20
N ARG A 318 15.08 -17.92 42.31
CA ARG A 318 13.94 -17.02 42.46
C ARG A 318 13.37 -16.64 41.10
N ASP A 319 14.25 -16.19 40.20
CA ASP A 319 13.85 -15.65 38.90
C ASP A 319 14.15 -16.62 37.75
N TYR A 320 15.18 -17.46 37.90
CA TYR A 320 15.57 -18.47 36.90
C TYR A 320 16.20 -19.71 37.55
N ALA A 321 16.02 -20.88 36.94
CA ALA A 321 16.60 -22.15 37.38
C ALA A 321 17.25 -22.92 36.21
N PRO A 322 18.06 -23.97 36.47
CA PRO A 322 18.52 -24.86 35.41
C PRO A 322 17.35 -25.41 34.59
N GLY A 323 17.47 -25.27 33.27
CA GLY A 323 16.49 -25.63 32.25
C GLY A 323 15.74 -24.44 31.65
N ASP A 324 15.61 -23.33 32.38
CA ASP A 324 14.89 -22.14 31.89
C ASP A 324 15.62 -21.48 30.70
N LEU A 325 14.84 -20.91 29.78
CA LEU A 325 15.36 -20.03 28.73
C LEU A 325 15.43 -18.60 29.29
N VAL A 326 16.61 -17.97 29.24
CA VAL A 326 16.84 -16.59 29.72
C VAL A 326 17.45 -15.75 28.61
N LEU A 327 17.25 -14.43 28.65
CA LEU A 327 17.88 -13.53 27.69
C LEU A 327 19.27 -13.15 28.20
N ALA A 328 20.33 -13.57 27.53
CA ALA A 328 21.71 -13.34 27.95
C ALA A 328 22.61 -13.04 26.74
N PRO A 329 23.76 -12.36 26.93
CA PRO A 329 24.69 -12.10 25.84
C PRO A 329 25.25 -13.42 25.30
N GLY A 330 25.09 -13.66 24.01
CA GLY A 330 25.65 -14.76 23.23
C GLY A 330 27.14 -14.65 22.98
N GLY A 331 27.67 -15.50 22.10
CA GLY A 331 29.10 -15.56 21.75
C GLY A 331 29.69 -14.24 21.21
N ASP A 332 28.87 -13.48 20.51
CA ASP A 332 29.22 -12.18 19.94
C ASP A 332 28.84 -10.99 20.85
N GLY A 333 28.32 -11.27 22.04
CA GLY A 333 27.83 -10.30 23.01
C GLY A 333 26.44 -9.73 22.72
N THR A 334 25.75 -10.18 21.66
CA THR A 334 24.36 -9.80 21.39
C THR A 334 23.42 -10.51 22.36
N MET A 335 22.32 -9.85 22.74
CA MET A 335 21.38 -10.46 23.67
C MET A 335 20.50 -11.47 22.92
N GLU A 336 20.63 -12.75 23.25
CA GLU A 336 19.88 -13.83 22.62
C GLU A 336 19.22 -14.76 23.66
N PRO A 337 18.14 -15.47 23.30
CA PRO A 337 17.52 -16.46 24.19
C PRO A 337 18.42 -17.69 24.34
N LEU A 338 19.01 -17.85 25.53
CA LEU A 338 19.91 -18.96 25.86
C LEU A 338 19.29 -19.87 26.94
N ARG A 339 19.43 -21.18 26.77
CA ARG A 339 18.97 -22.16 27.76
C ARG A 339 20.01 -22.34 28.86
N LEU A 340 19.57 -22.23 30.11
CA LEU A 340 20.40 -22.41 31.29
C LEU A 340 20.65 -23.90 31.54
N ARG A 341 21.89 -24.36 31.36
CA ARG A 341 22.27 -25.78 31.55
C ARG A 341 22.75 -26.07 32.95
N GLN A 342 23.44 -25.13 33.59
CA GLN A 342 23.97 -25.32 34.93
C GLN A 342 24.08 -23.99 35.66
N ILE A 343 23.75 -24.00 36.96
CA ILE A 343 24.12 -22.93 37.89
C ILE A 343 25.27 -23.42 38.75
N THR A 344 26.31 -22.59 38.87
CA THR A 344 27.41 -22.82 39.80
C THR A 344 27.44 -21.68 40.81
N LEU A 345 27.43 -21.99 42.11
CA LEU A 345 27.63 -21.02 43.18
C LEU A 345 28.86 -21.38 44.00
N SER A 346 29.64 -20.39 44.39
CA SER A 346 30.82 -20.60 45.22
C SER A 346 30.91 -19.60 46.35
N ARG A 347 31.53 -20.01 47.45
CA ARG A 347 31.92 -19.11 48.53
C ARG A 347 33.38 -19.35 48.85
N ASP A 348 34.17 -18.29 48.82
CA ASP A 348 35.59 -18.36 49.16
C ASP A 348 35.82 -18.28 50.69
N GLN A 349 37.09 -18.32 51.09
CA GLN A 349 37.50 -18.25 52.50
C GLN A 349 37.22 -16.88 53.14
N GLU A 350 37.09 -15.82 52.34
CA GLU A 350 36.78 -14.46 52.81
C GLU A 350 35.26 -14.28 53.02
N GLY A 351 34.45 -15.24 52.57
CA GLY A 351 33.01 -15.26 52.69
C GLY A 351 32.28 -14.63 51.50
N THR A 352 33.02 -14.24 50.46
CA THR A 352 32.47 -13.62 49.26
C THR A 352 31.69 -14.65 48.47
N LEU A 353 30.46 -14.30 48.06
CA LEU A 353 29.63 -15.14 47.22
C LEU A 353 29.97 -14.87 45.75
N GLY A 354 30.33 -15.93 45.02
CA GLY A 354 30.57 -15.93 43.58
C GLY A 354 29.75 -17.01 42.89
N GLY A 355 29.79 -17.04 41.57
CA GLY A 355 29.04 -18.02 40.79
C GLY A 355 29.01 -17.70 39.31
N ASN A 356 28.53 -18.67 38.53
CA ASN A 356 28.32 -18.53 37.09
C ASN A 356 27.10 -19.35 36.65
N VAL A 357 26.64 -19.05 35.44
CA VAL A 357 25.70 -19.89 34.69
C VAL A 357 26.36 -20.39 33.41
N VAL A 358 26.09 -21.64 33.07
CA VAL A 358 26.44 -22.23 31.78
C VAL A 358 25.19 -22.21 30.92
N LEU A 359 25.32 -21.69 29.71
CA LEU A 359 24.26 -21.40 28.77
C LEU A 359 24.54 -22.11 27.45
N ASN A 360 23.48 -22.62 26.82
CA ASN A 360 23.49 -23.13 25.45
C ASN A 360 22.57 -22.27 24.59
N ASP A 361 22.85 -22.19 23.28
CA ASP A 361 21.94 -21.56 22.34
C ASP A 361 20.68 -22.40 22.06
N ARG A 362 19.68 -21.76 21.45
CA ARG A 362 18.38 -22.37 21.12
C ARG A 362 18.46 -23.38 19.97
N PHE A 363 19.40 -23.22 19.03
CA PHE A 363 19.56 -24.06 17.85
C PHE A 363 20.19 -25.41 18.20
N LEU A 364 21.27 -25.38 18.96
CA LEU A 364 21.92 -26.55 19.56
C LEU A 364 20.92 -27.35 20.41
N GLU A 365 20.02 -26.69 21.14
CA GLU A 365 18.96 -27.38 21.89
C GLU A 365 17.91 -28.02 20.97
N ALA A 366 17.55 -27.40 19.84
CA ALA A 366 16.65 -27.98 18.85
C ALA A 366 17.27 -29.18 18.11
N GLU A 367 18.56 -29.10 17.78
CA GLU A 367 19.37 -30.17 17.19
C GLU A 367 19.50 -31.36 18.15
N ILE A 368 19.85 -31.09 19.41
CA ILE A 368 19.86 -32.10 20.48
C ILE A 368 18.46 -32.73 20.62
N ARG A 369 17.38 -31.96 20.53
CA ARG A 369 15.99 -32.45 20.63
C ARG A 369 15.62 -33.40 19.48
N ARG A 370 15.99 -33.07 18.24
CA ARG A 370 15.76 -33.96 17.08
C ARG A 370 16.56 -35.25 17.24
N ALA A 371 17.83 -35.14 17.63
CA ALA A 371 18.68 -36.32 17.84
C ALA A 371 18.16 -37.27 18.92
N ARG A 372 17.65 -36.73 20.04
CA ARG A 372 17.07 -37.51 21.14
C ARG A 372 15.77 -38.19 20.75
N ARG A 373 14.89 -37.52 19.98
CA ARG A 373 13.65 -38.11 19.46
C ARG A 373 13.94 -39.26 18.49
N THR A 374 14.93 -39.13 17.62
CA THR A 374 15.33 -40.20 16.71
C THR A 374 15.88 -41.41 17.48
N ALA A 375 16.71 -41.21 18.49
CA ALA A 375 17.23 -42.31 19.33
C ALA A 375 16.13 -43.02 20.14
N ALA A 376 15.08 -42.31 20.53
CA ALA A 376 13.91 -42.90 21.20
C ALA A 376 13.04 -43.76 20.25
N LEU A 377 13.02 -43.44 18.94
CA LEU A 377 12.27 -44.18 17.93
C LEU A 377 12.92 -45.53 17.56
N THR A 378 14.23 -45.67 17.74
CA THR A 378 14.99 -46.86 17.32
C THR A 378 15.19 -47.91 18.41
N GLY A 379 14.41 -47.86 19.48
CA GLY A 379 14.36 -48.90 20.52
C GLY A 379 15.73 -49.19 21.12
N GLY A 380 16.18 -48.36 22.06
CA GLY A 380 17.49 -48.43 22.71
C GLY A 380 17.92 -49.86 23.10
N SER A 381 18.70 -50.47 22.21
CA SER A 381 19.37 -51.74 22.40
C SER A 381 20.87 -51.48 22.38
N VAL A 382 21.45 -51.37 23.57
CA VAL A 382 22.89 -51.63 23.74
C VAL A 382 22.97 -53.06 24.26
N ALA A 383 23.26 -54.02 23.39
CA ALA A 383 23.53 -55.39 23.82
C ALA A 383 24.64 -56.03 22.98
N ASN A 384 25.81 -56.15 23.61
CA ASN A 384 26.92 -57.00 23.18
C ASN A 384 26.57 -58.49 23.31
N GLY A 385 27.07 -59.29 22.37
CA GLY A 385 27.57 -60.65 22.64
C GLY A 385 26.62 -61.80 22.28
N GLY A 386 26.91 -62.44 21.15
CA GLY A 386 26.26 -63.69 20.76
C GLY A 386 26.65 -64.89 21.63
N SER A 387 25.80 -65.90 21.63
CA SER A 387 26.23 -67.29 21.77
C SER A 387 25.25 -68.21 21.05
N GLY A 388 25.79 -69.08 20.20
CA GLY A 388 25.01 -70.05 19.45
C GLY A 388 24.63 -71.25 20.29
N SER A 389 23.47 -71.81 19.98
CA SER A 389 23.19 -73.22 20.17
C SER A 389 22.22 -73.69 19.10
N VAL A 390 22.66 -74.68 18.34
CA VAL A 390 21.89 -75.41 17.32
C VAL A 390 20.84 -76.30 18.00
N PRO A 391 19.56 -76.29 17.60
CA PRO A 391 18.61 -77.35 17.95
C PRO A 391 18.57 -78.45 16.85
N ALA A 392 18.33 -79.69 17.29
CA ALA A 392 18.28 -80.90 16.47
C ALA A 392 16.96 -81.04 15.67
N PRO A 393 16.90 -81.85 14.58
CA PRO A 393 15.75 -81.88 13.68
C PRO A 393 14.61 -82.81 14.11
N GLU A 394 13.40 -82.26 13.92
CA GLU A 394 12.15 -82.80 13.38
C GLU A 394 11.34 -83.91 14.10
N GLY A 395 10.16 -83.48 14.57
CA GLY A 395 8.92 -84.21 14.40
C GLY A 395 7.87 -83.31 13.74
N ASN A 396 7.10 -83.82 12.78
CA ASN A 396 6.04 -83.09 12.06
C ASN A 396 4.97 -82.52 13.02
N ASP A 397 5.18 -81.29 13.50
CA ASP A 397 4.19 -80.55 14.27
C ASP A 397 3.03 -80.16 13.33
N ARG A 398 1.78 -80.48 13.68
CA ARG A 398 0.59 -80.10 12.88
C ARG A 398 -0.22 -78.96 13.51
N ARG A 399 0.27 -78.37 14.60
CA ARG A 399 -0.38 -77.28 15.32
C ARG A 399 -0.19 -75.95 14.59
N ARG A 400 -1.12 -75.01 14.79
CA ARG A 400 -1.02 -73.64 14.24
C ARG A 400 -0.62 -72.68 15.37
N PRO A 401 0.23 -71.69 15.11
CA PRO A 401 0.53 -70.62 16.07
C PRO A 401 -0.73 -69.85 16.47
N VAL A 402 -0.75 -69.28 17.67
CA VAL A 402 -1.77 -68.31 18.07
C VAL A 402 -1.62 -67.01 17.26
N ALA A 403 -2.70 -66.23 17.15
CA ALA A 403 -2.66 -64.93 16.51
C ALA A 403 -1.75 -63.96 17.31
N PRO A 404 -0.80 -63.26 16.67
CA PRO A 404 0.01 -62.24 17.35
C PRO A 404 -0.88 -61.19 18.02
N GLN A 405 -0.53 -60.81 19.25
CA GLN A 405 -1.24 -59.83 20.06
C GLN A 405 -0.50 -58.51 20.08
N GLY A 406 -1.21 -57.42 20.40
CA GLY A 406 -0.59 -56.11 20.61
C GLY A 406 0.07 -55.50 19.38
N LEU A 407 -0.45 -55.79 18.16
CA LEU A 407 0.00 -55.08 16.96
C LEU A 407 -0.24 -53.58 17.16
N VAL A 408 0.85 -52.81 17.14
CA VAL A 408 0.85 -51.35 17.14
C VAL A 408 1.53 -50.86 15.88
N ALA A 409 1.16 -49.66 15.45
CA ALA A 409 1.74 -49.03 14.28
C ALA A 409 2.02 -47.56 14.59
N GLN A 410 3.24 -47.14 14.30
CA GLN A 410 3.69 -45.76 14.39
C GLN A 410 4.07 -45.28 13.00
N THR A 411 4.00 -43.98 12.77
CA THR A 411 4.39 -43.41 11.49
C THR A 411 5.24 -42.18 11.70
N ASN A 412 6.17 -41.96 10.79
CA ASN A 412 7.02 -40.78 10.74
C ASN A 412 7.17 -40.34 9.27
N ALA A 413 7.51 -39.08 9.04
CA ALA A 413 7.85 -38.57 7.72
C ALA A 413 9.36 -38.28 7.65
N TYR A 414 9.95 -38.48 6.47
CA TYR A 414 11.33 -38.12 6.17
C TYR A 414 11.44 -37.62 4.73
N LEU A 415 12.48 -36.83 4.45
CA LEU A 415 12.76 -36.34 3.08
C LEU A 415 13.68 -37.32 2.35
N ASP A 416 13.33 -37.68 1.11
CA ASP A 416 14.22 -38.44 0.23
C ASP A 416 15.31 -37.54 -0.40
N SER A 417 16.23 -38.14 -1.16
CA SER A 417 17.36 -37.43 -1.77
C SER A 417 16.96 -36.34 -2.76
N ASP A 418 15.72 -36.37 -3.25
CA ASP A 418 15.18 -35.40 -4.20
C ASP A 418 14.33 -34.31 -3.50
N GLY A 419 14.29 -34.33 -2.16
CA GLY A 419 13.50 -33.40 -1.34
C GLY A 419 12.00 -33.67 -1.41
N ALA A 420 11.58 -34.92 -1.64
CA ALA A 420 10.17 -35.32 -1.55
C ALA A 420 9.89 -35.97 -0.20
N ALA A 421 8.78 -35.57 0.43
CA ALA A 421 8.31 -36.17 1.67
C ALA A 421 7.87 -37.62 1.44
N ARG A 422 8.43 -38.55 2.23
CA ARG A 422 8.10 -39.97 2.26
C ARG A 422 7.68 -40.36 3.67
N GLY A 423 6.68 -41.23 3.73
CA GLY A 423 6.24 -41.83 4.97
C GLY A 423 7.03 -43.09 5.30
N GLN A 424 7.25 -43.29 6.58
CA GLN A 424 7.66 -44.54 7.18
C GLN A 424 6.56 -45.02 8.14
N VAL A 425 6.31 -46.33 8.16
CA VAL A 425 5.47 -46.98 9.15
C VAL A 425 6.25 -48.05 9.88
N SER A 426 6.33 -47.94 11.20
CA SER A 426 6.92 -48.94 12.09
C SER A 426 5.81 -49.77 12.71
N LEU A 427 5.79 -51.07 12.44
CA LEU A 427 4.84 -52.02 13.00
C LEU A 427 5.55 -52.85 14.06
N GLN A 428 4.92 -53.05 15.22
CA GLN A 428 5.45 -53.89 16.29
C GLN A 428 4.35 -54.77 16.88
N TRP A 429 4.66 -56.01 17.27
CA TRP A 429 3.73 -56.91 17.95
C TRP A 429 4.42 -57.74 19.04
N ALA A 430 3.66 -58.49 19.85
CA ALA A 430 4.23 -59.41 20.84
C ALA A 430 4.70 -60.73 20.18
N PRO A 431 5.82 -61.33 20.62
CA PRO A 431 6.28 -62.61 20.12
C PRO A 431 5.26 -63.73 20.40
N VAL A 432 5.21 -64.72 19.50
CA VAL A 432 4.26 -65.83 19.54
C VAL A 432 5.03 -67.12 19.84
N ASP A 433 4.94 -67.56 21.08
CA ASP A 433 5.67 -68.76 21.55
C ASP A 433 4.72 -69.96 21.79
N SER A 434 3.46 -69.85 21.36
CA SER A 434 2.43 -70.84 21.65
C SER A 434 1.54 -71.18 20.45
N ALA A 435 1.09 -72.43 20.41
CA ALA A 435 0.07 -72.92 19.50
C ALA A 435 -1.33 -72.48 19.95
N SER A 436 -2.29 -72.50 19.02
CA SER A 436 -3.69 -72.14 19.24
C SER A 436 -4.43 -72.97 20.31
N ASN A 437 -3.85 -74.08 20.77
CA ASN A 437 -4.34 -74.90 21.87
C ASN A 437 -3.68 -74.58 23.24
N GLY A 438 -2.88 -73.52 23.33
CA GLY A 438 -2.24 -73.04 24.56
C GLY A 438 -0.93 -73.75 24.95
N THR A 439 -0.39 -74.62 24.08
CA THR A 439 0.89 -75.32 24.31
C THR A 439 2.05 -74.61 23.62
N ALA A 440 3.28 -74.71 24.16
CA ALA A 440 4.47 -74.10 23.54
C ALA A 440 4.71 -74.62 22.11
N MET A 441 5.18 -73.74 21.22
CA MET A 441 5.44 -74.02 19.80
C MET A 441 6.53 -73.09 19.24
N ASP A 442 7.42 -73.64 18.41
CA ASP A 442 8.44 -72.88 17.69
C ASP A 442 7.84 -72.21 16.43
N VAL A 443 7.93 -70.88 16.37
CA VAL A 443 7.48 -70.06 15.24
C VAL A 443 8.69 -69.72 14.36
N GLY A 444 8.53 -69.85 13.05
CA GLY A 444 9.61 -69.60 12.10
C GLY A 444 9.67 -68.15 11.68
N PHE A 445 8.54 -67.58 11.27
CA PHE A 445 8.47 -66.20 10.77
C PHE A 445 7.05 -65.62 10.89
N TYR A 446 6.95 -64.31 10.80
CA TYR A 446 5.70 -63.57 10.72
C TYR A 446 5.44 -63.09 9.30
N GLN A 447 4.17 -62.99 8.93
CA GLN A 447 3.75 -62.39 7.67
C GLN A 447 2.92 -61.14 7.94
N VAL A 448 3.39 -60.01 7.42
CA VAL A 448 2.75 -58.71 7.54
C VAL A 448 2.02 -58.39 6.25
N TYR A 449 0.77 -57.96 6.40
CA TYR A 449 -0.09 -57.56 5.29
C TYR A 449 -0.54 -56.12 5.46
N SER A 450 -0.62 -55.39 4.35
CA SER A 450 -1.19 -54.04 4.30
C SER A 450 -2.29 -53.94 3.25
N ARG A 451 -3.08 -52.88 3.35
CA ARG A 451 -4.00 -52.40 2.32
C ARG A 451 -4.31 -50.92 2.56
N PRO A 452 -4.84 -50.19 1.56
CA PRO A 452 -5.58 -48.95 1.82
C PRO A 452 -6.75 -49.20 2.79
N ASN A 453 -6.97 -48.28 3.73
CA ASN A 453 -8.02 -48.37 4.75
C ASN A 453 -9.43 -48.04 4.19
N THR A 454 -9.75 -48.57 3.02
CA THR A 454 -11.04 -48.41 2.35
C THR A 454 -11.82 -49.72 2.34
N VAL A 455 -13.15 -49.63 2.42
CA VAL A 455 -14.02 -50.81 2.48
C VAL A 455 -13.89 -51.61 1.17
N GLY A 456 -13.49 -52.88 1.27
CA GLY A 456 -13.35 -53.79 0.14
C GLY A 456 -11.95 -53.86 -0.49
N ALA A 457 -10.98 -53.07 -0.02
CA ALA A 457 -9.60 -53.14 -0.51
C ALA A 457 -8.93 -54.50 -0.20
N VAL A 458 -8.17 -55.00 -1.17
CA VAL A 458 -7.47 -56.30 -1.11
C VAL A 458 -6.23 -56.19 -0.24
N TRP A 459 -6.01 -57.19 0.62
CA TRP A 459 -4.80 -57.32 1.43
C TRP A 459 -3.64 -57.84 0.60
N SER A 460 -2.53 -57.10 0.55
CA SER A 460 -1.26 -57.55 -0.01
C SER A 460 -0.28 -57.90 1.11
N ARG A 461 0.58 -58.91 0.89
CA ARG A 461 1.68 -59.22 1.82
C ARG A 461 2.81 -58.24 1.53
N VAL A 462 3.28 -57.53 2.56
CA VAL A 462 4.31 -56.51 2.42
C VAL A 462 5.69 -57.10 2.69
N VAL A 463 5.80 -57.89 3.76
CA VAL A 463 7.07 -58.43 4.23
C VAL A 463 6.84 -59.68 5.08
N SER A 464 7.85 -60.53 5.14
CA SER A 464 7.95 -61.59 6.14
C SER A 464 9.20 -61.33 6.97
N ILE A 465 9.12 -61.48 8.28
CA ILE A 465 10.27 -61.31 9.18
C ILE A 465 10.45 -62.58 10.01
N ASP A 466 11.69 -63.01 10.20
CA ASP A 466 12.00 -64.23 10.94
C ASP A 466 11.72 -64.04 12.44
N HIS A 467 11.36 -65.13 13.12
CA HIS A 467 11.27 -65.12 14.57
C HIS A 467 12.70 -65.06 15.17
N PRO A 468 12.95 -64.32 16.27
CA PRO A 468 12.01 -63.64 17.16
C PRO A 468 11.67 -62.21 16.78
N ASP A 469 12.05 -61.73 15.59
CA ASP A 469 11.79 -60.35 15.20
C ASP A 469 10.30 -60.09 15.16
N THR A 470 9.90 -59.00 15.81
CA THR A 470 8.49 -58.60 15.97
C THR A 470 8.26 -57.15 15.57
N THR A 471 9.28 -56.51 14.99
CA THR A 471 9.26 -55.14 14.51
C THR A 471 9.55 -55.14 13.02
N VAL A 472 8.80 -54.35 12.25
CA VAL A 472 9.15 -54.09 10.86
C VAL A 472 8.94 -52.62 10.51
N HIS A 473 9.89 -52.09 9.76
CA HIS A 473 9.86 -50.73 9.23
C HIS A 473 9.52 -50.78 7.74
N LEU A 474 8.46 -50.08 7.36
CA LEU A 474 7.97 -49.97 6.00
C LEU A 474 8.19 -48.53 5.53
N SER A 475 9.24 -48.34 4.73
CA SER A 475 9.67 -47.03 4.22
C SER A 475 9.20 -46.79 2.79
N GLY A 476 9.17 -45.53 2.36
CA GLY A 476 8.80 -45.15 0.98
C GLY A 476 7.30 -45.15 0.74
N LEU A 477 6.50 -45.01 1.81
CA LEU A 477 5.05 -44.91 1.72
C LEU A 477 4.64 -43.50 1.29
N GLU A 478 3.51 -43.41 0.59
CA GLU A 478 2.91 -42.12 0.23
C GLU A 478 2.42 -41.42 1.50
N VAL A 479 2.88 -40.19 1.72
CA VAL A 479 2.47 -39.36 2.86
C VAL A 479 0.97 -39.07 2.80
N GLY A 480 0.30 -39.06 3.94
CA GLY A 480 -1.16 -38.88 4.01
C GLY A 480 -2.00 -40.09 3.58
N ALA A 481 -1.40 -41.20 3.14
CA ALA A 481 -2.14 -42.41 2.80
C ALA A 481 -2.74 -43.08 4.05
N ASP A 482 -4.04 -43.40 4.03
CA ASP A 482 -4.68 -44.17 5.11
C ASP A 482 -4.53 -45.67 4.85
N LEU A 483 -3.75 -46.35 5.70
CA LEU A 483 -3.34 -47.75 5.54
C LEU A 483 -3.80 -48.59 6.73
N ALA A 484 -4.20 -49.83 6.45
CA ALA A 484 -4.52 -50.83 7.46
C ALA A 484 -3.52 -51.99 7.38
N PHE A 485 -3.07 -52.47 8.54
CA PHE A 485 -2.06 -53.52 8.70
C PHE A 485 -2.60 -54.67 9.55
N LYS A 486 -2.15 -55.89 9.26
CA LYS A 486 -2.38 -57.07 10.09
C LYS A 486 -1.21 -58.05 9.97
N VAL A 487 -0.98 -58.81 11.03
CA VAL A 487 0.12 -59.78 11.10
C VAL A 487 -0.38 -61.17 11.48
N ARG A 488 0.31 -62.22 11.02
CA ARG A 488 0.11 -63.60 11.47
C ARG A 488 1.44 -64.32 11.63
N ALA A 489 1.53 -65.23 12.60
CA ALA A 489 2.69 -66.11 12.79
C ALA A 489 2.59 -67.36 11.91
N VAL A 490 3.74 -67.93 11.53
CA VAL A 490 3.86 -69.18 10.77
C VAL A 490 4.81 -70.13 11.51
N GLY A 491 4.39 -71.37 11.74
CA GLY A 491 5.20 -72.35 12.48
C GLY A 491 6.49 -72.73 11.74
N GLU A 492 7.60 -72.87 12.47
CA GLU A 492 8.93 -73.15 11.91
C GLU A 492 8.99 -74.50 11.19
N HIS A 493 8.52 -75.54 11.87
CA HIS A 493 8.68 -76.93 11.42
C HIS A 493 7.57 -77.40 10.47
N ASN A 494 6.53 -76.60 10.26
CA ASN A 494 5.33 -77.04 9.53
C ASN A 494 4.77 -76.04 8.52
N ASN A 495 5.31 -74.82 8.50
CA ASN A 495 4.86 -73.74 7.63
C ASN A 495 3.33 -73.47 7.68
N LEU A 496 2.66 -73.88 8.77
CA LEU A 496 1.23 -73.65 8.94
C LEU A 496 1.00 -72.25 9.51
N ALA A 497 0.37 -71.40 8.72
CA ALA A 497 0.00 -70.05 9.15
C ALA A 497 -1.09 -70.07 10.24
N GLY A 498 -0.89 -69.31 11.30
CA GLY A 498 -1.88 -69.02 12.33
C GLY A 498 -3.00 -68.09 11.85
N ALA A 499 -3.92 -67.78 12.76
CA ALA A 499 -4.91 -66.73 12.53
C ALA A 499 -4.22 -65.35 12.50
N PHE A 500 -4.84 -64.39 11.82
CA PHE A 500 -4.39 -62.99 11.88
C PHE A 500 -4.70 -62.38 13.25
N GLY A 501 -3.80 -61.54 13.73
CA GLY A 501 -4.03 -60.67 14.87
C GLY A 501 -5.04 -59.55 14.57
N GLY A 502 -5.17 -58.62 15.52
CA GLY A 502 -5.97 -57.41 15.33
C GLY A 502 -5.49 -56.59 14.10
N VAL A 503 -6.42 -55.84 13.50
CA VAL A 503 -6.09 -54.88 12.44
C VAL A 503 -5.82 -53.53 13.09
N VAL A 504 -4.70 -52.90 12.72
CA VAL A 504 -4.43 -51.50 13.06
C VAL A 504 -4.47 -50.68 11.78
N SER A 505 -5.11 -49.52 11.84
CA SER A 505 -5.09 -48.53 10.77
C SER A 505 -4.43 -47.25 11.24
N LEU A 506 -3.69 -46.61 10.35
CA LEU A 506 -3.10 -45.30 10.57
C LEU A 506 -3.04 -44.53 9.27
N THR A 507 -3.04 -43.21 9.37
CA THR A 507 -2.70 -42.32 8.27
C THR A 507 -1.21 -42.05 8.31
N VAL A 508 -0.52 -42.31 7.20
CA VAL A 508 0.93 -42.13 7.09
C VAL A 508 1.26 -40.67 7.34
N ALA A 509 2.21 -40.40 8.24
CA ALA A 509 2.59 -39.05 8.62
C ALA A 509 3.04 -38.27 7.39
N SER A 510 2.58 -37.02 7.29
CA SER A 510 3.13 -36.02 6.39
C SER A 510 4.21 -35.25 7.13
N ASP A 511 5.07 -34.60 6.36
CA ASP A 511 5.88 -33.53 6.89
C ASP A 511 4.97 -32.41 7.41
N ALA A 512 5.28 -31.94 8.62
CA ALA A 512 4.54 -30.91 9.34
C ALA A 512 5.48 -29.82 9.88
N GLU A 513 6.77 -29.89 9.55
CA GLU A 513 7.77 -28.92 10.00
C GLU A 513 7.89 -27.81 8.95
N PRO A 514 7.48 -26.56 9.24
CA PRO A 514 7.61 -25.49 8.28
C PRO A 514 9.09 -25.11 8.07
N PRO A 515 9.44 -24.54 6.92
CA PRO A 515 10.78 -23.99 6.71
C PRO A 515 11.10 -22.88 7.72
N PRO A 516 12.40 -22.55 7.88
CA PRO A 516 12.80 -21.47 8.78
C PRO A 516 12.13 -20.14 8.43
N VAL A 517 11.80 -19.35 9.46
CA VAL A 517 11.16 -18.04 9.31
C VAL A 517 12.12 -17.09 8.62
N PRO A 518 11.75 -16.41 7.52
CA PRO A 518 12.63 -15.47 6.82
C PRO A 518 12.88 -14.17 7.64
N PRO A 519 14.00 -13.46 7.43
CA PRO A 519 14.25 -12.15 8.04
C PRO A 519 13.29 -11.07 7.51
N ALA A 520 13.40 -9.85 8.07
CA ALA A 520 12.78 -8.68 7.47
C ALA A 520 13.22 -8.51 6.00
N PRO A 521 12.30 -8.27 5.05
CA PRO A 521 12.67 -8.16 3.65
C PRO A 521 13.60 -6.97 3.40
N GLU A 522 14.58 -7.16 2.51
CA GLU A 522 15.45 -6.07 2.05
C GLU A 522 14.67 -5.17 1.08
N LEU A 523 14.21 -4.02 1.58
CA LEU A 523 13.42 -3.08 0.78
C LEU A 523 14.30 -2.03 0.12
N SER A 524 14.15 -1.87 -1.19
CA SER A 524 14.70 -0.72 -1.91
C SER A 524 13.66 -0.10 -2.84
N THR A 525 13.87 1.16 -3.21
CA THR A 525 12.97 1.85 -4.14
C THR A 525 13.75 2.58 -5.22
N ARG A 526 13.25 2.48 -6.46
CA ARG A 526 13.77 3.19 -7.61
C ARG A 526 12.65 3.41 -8.62
N LEU A 527 12.45 4.64 -9.09
CA LEU A 527 11.47 5.01 -10.13
C LEU A 527 10.01 4.60 -9.81
N GLY A 528 9.54 4.82 -8.58
CA GLY A 528 8.14 4.54 -8.20
C GLY A 528 7.80 3.05 -8.03
N VAL A 529 8.83 2.21 -7.93
CA VAL A 529 8.72 0.77 -7.71
C VAL A 529 9.36 0.42 -6.38
N ILE A 530 8.80 -0.57 -5.69
CA ILE A 530 9.38 -1.16 -4.49
C ILE A 530 9.96 -2.52 -4.87
N ASN A 531 11.23 -2.72 -4.60
CA ASN A 531 11.87 -4.02 -4.71
C ASN A 531 11.91 -4.65 -3.32
N VAL A 532 11.45 -5.90 -3.25
CA VAL A 532 11.45 -6.72 -2.05
C VAL A 532 12.46 -7.85 -2.26
N GLY A 533 13.62 -7.71 -1.61
CA GLY A 533 14.71 -8.68 -1.67
C GLY A 533 14.67 -9.66 -0.50
N TRP A 534 15.15 -10.87 -0.76
CA TRP A 534 15.43 -11.88 0.26
C TRP A 534 16.71 -12.64 -0.13
N ASP A 535 17.56 -12.91 0.85
CA ASP A 535 18.88 -13.54 0.69
C ASP A 535 18.83 -15.07 0.56
N GLY A 536 17.65 -15.67 0.74
CA GLY A 536 17.46 -17.11 0.68
C GLY A 536 17.68 -17.85 1.99
N ARG A 537 17.78 -17.13 3.11
CA ARG A 537 18.08 -17.71 4.43
C ARG A 537 16.97 -17.41 5.45
N GLY A 538 16.96 -18.18 6.53
CA GLY A 538 16.15 -17.88 7.72
C GLY A 538 16.63 -16.60 8.43
N ALA A 539 15.83 -16.08 9.34
CA ALA A 539 16.10 -14.86 10.10
C ALA A 539 17.41 -14.93 10.88
N ASP A 540 17.79 -16.13 11.30
CA ASP A 540 19.02 -16.43 12.03
C ASP A 540 20.15 -16.96 11.11
N GLY A 541 20.03 -16.75 9.80
CA GLY A 541 21.04 -17.13 8.79
C GLY A 541 20.99 -18.59 8.33
N GLU A 542 19.94 -19.32 8.69
CA GLU A 542 19.73 -20.75 8.40
C GLU A 542 19.58 -21.00 6.90
N ALA A 543 20.16 -22.11 6.41
CA ALA A 543 19.93 -22.55 5.04
C ALA A 543 18.50 -23.11 4.88
N MET A 544 17.88 -22.84 3.72
CA MET A 544 16.56 -23.41 3.41
C MET A 544 16.65 -24.92 3.20
N PRO A 545 15.75 -25.72 3.82
CA PRO A 545 15.70 -27.16 3.63
C PRO A 545 15.56 -27.59 2.15
N PRO A 546 16.00 -28.81 1.77
CA PRO A 546 15.92 -29.30 0.39
C PRO A 546 14.52 -29.34 -0.23
N ASP A 547 13.48 -29.36 0.60
CA ASP A 547 12.07 -29.38 0.23
C ASP A 547 11.41 -27.99 0.24
N PHE A 548 12.18 -26.92 0.47
CA PHE A 548 11.74 -25.55 0.26
C PHE A 548 11.13 -25.37 -1.14
N LEU A 549 9.98 -24.70 -1.19
CA LEU A 549 9.25 -24.46 -2.44
C LEU A 549 9.33 -23.01 -2.89
N HIS A 550 8.88 -22.07 -2.05
CA HIS A 550 8.91 -20.63 -2.34
C HIS A 550 8.71 -19.79 -1.07
N THR A 551 8.99 -18.50 -1.18
CA THR A 551 8.69 -17.50 -0.14
C THR A 551 7.55 -16.60 -0.61
N GLU A 552 6.48 -16.52 0.16
CA GLU A 552 5.38 -15.58 -0.06
C GLU A 552 5.79 -14.17 0.36
N VAL A 553 5.46 -13.19 -0.47
CA VAL A 553 5.63 -11.77 -0.17
C VAL A 553 4.25 -11.18 0.10
N GLU A 554 4.04 -10.70 1.32
CA GLU A 554 2.80 -10.04 1.72
C GLU A 554 3.02 -8.53 1.85
N MET A 555 2.03 -7.75 1.44
CA MET A 555 2.04 -6.30 1.53
C MET A 555 0.78 -5.82 2.26
N ARG A 556 0.91 -4.74 3.04
CA ARG A 556 -0.23 -3.93 3.48
C ARG A 556 -0.01 -2.46 3.19
N ASP A 557 -1.10 -1.77 2.87
CA ASP A 557 -1.12 -0.34 2.56
C ASP A 557 -1.07 0.49 3.86
N GLY A 558 -0.48 1.69 3.80
CA GLY A 558 -0.48 2.65 4.91
C GLY A 558 -1.26 3.91 4.58
N ARG A 559 -2.59 3.92 4.80
CA ARG A 559 -3.40 5.17 4.90
C ARG A 559 -4.78 4.94 5.57
N THR A 560 -5.21 6.01 6.24
CA THR A 560 -6.33 6.23 7.17
C THR A 560 -7.73 5.85 6.67
N TRP A 561 -8.57 5.28 7.54
CA TRP A 561 -10.02 5.30 7.34
C TRP A 561 -10.59 6.67 7.76
N SER A 562 -11.67 7.10 7.10
CA SER A 562 -12.48 8.25 7.50
C SER A 562 -13.93 7.83 7.56
N GLU A 563 -14.58 8.03 8.70
CA GLU A 563 -16.01 7.75 8.87
C GLU A 563 -16.78 9.07 8.86
N GLU A 564 -17.73 9.16 7.94
CA GLU A 564 -18.82 10.13 7.95
C GLU A 564 -20.12 9.36 8.09
N TRP A 565 -20.99 9.78 9.00
CA TRP A 565 -22.28 9.12 9.16
C TRP A 565 -23.26 9.74 8.17
N GLU A 566 -23.82 8.96 7.25
CA GLU A 566 -24.75 9.48 6.23
C GLU A 566 -26.23 9.16 6.53
N VAL A 567 -26.50 8.27 7.48
CA VAL A 567 -27.85 7.71 7.72
C VAL A 567 -28.39 8.14 9.08
N ASP A 568 -29.57 8.77 9.08
CA ASP A 568 -30.28 9.11 10.31
C ASP A 568 -30.72 7.83 11.06
N GLY A 569 -30.29 7.69 12.32
CA GLY A 569 -30.56 6.50 13.14
C GLY A 569 -29.48 6.25 14.20
N PRO A 570 -29.61 5.20 15.03
CA PRO A 570 -28.53 4.79 15.93
C PRO A 570 -27.33 4.29 15.11
N PRO A 571 -26.08 4.65 15.46
CA PRO A 571 -24.90 4.09 14.81
C PRO A 571 -24.84 2.56 14.93
N THR A 572 -24.32 1.93 13.88
CA THR A 572 -24.18 0.47 13.73
C THR A 572 -22.70 0.08 13.57
N ASP A 573 -22.42 -1.22 13.52
CA ASP A 573 -21.09 -1.81 13.27
C ASP A 573 -20.28 -1.03 12.21
N PRO A 574 -18.99 -0.67 12.46
CA PRO A 574 -18.11 -1.10 13.55
C PRO A 574 -18.27 -0.34 14.88
N TRP A 575 -19.32 0.48 15.01
CA TRP A 575 -19.59 1.26 16.21
C TRP A 575 -20.68 0.64 17.08
N GLU A 576 -20.42 0.49 18.38
CA GLU A 576 -21.34 -0.08 19.38
C GLU A 576 -21.77 0.99 20.39
N ILE A 577 -23.08 1.15 20.62
CA ILE A 577 -23.61 2.01 21.70
C ILE A 577 -23.57 1.22 23.02
N VAL A 578 -22.79 1.67 23.99
CA VAL A 578 -22.53 0.94 25.23
C VAL A 578 -23.27 1.55 26.44
N HIS A 579 -23.65 2.82 26.36
CA HIS A 579 -24.44 3.50 27.38
C HIS A 579 -25.23 4.68 26.78
N GLY A 580 -26.44 4.94 27.27
CA GLY A 580 -27.28 6.06 26.82
C GLY A 580 -27.90 5.86 25.42
N GLU A 581 -28.64 6.86 24.96
CA GLU A 581 -29.17 6.90 23.59
C GLU A 581 -28.31 7.84 22.73
N MET A 582 -27.89 7.36 21.56
CA MET A 582 -27.20 8.16 20.55
C MET A 582 -27.94 8.09 19.22
N TRP A 583 -27.92 9.19 18.48
CA TRP A 583 -28.51 9.29 17.15
C TRP A 583 -27.56 9.98 16.18
N VAL A 584 -27.65 9.63 14.90
CA VAL A 584 -27.10 10.41 13.79
C VAL A 584 -28.20 11.33 13.25
N ARG A 585 -27.88 12.63 13.08
CA ARG A 585 -28.74 13.62 12.43
C ARG A 585 -27.89 14.64 11.70
N ASP A 586 -28.28 14.97 10.48
CA ASP A 586 -27.54 15.89 9.62
C ASP A 586 -26.06 15.47 9.46
N GLY A 587 -25.82 14.16 9.41
CA GLY A 587 -24.51 13.54 9.31
C GLY A 587 -23.60 13.65 10.54
N THR A 588 -24.17 14.02 11.68
CA THR A 588 -23.44 14.20 12.94
C THR A 588 -24.06 13.38 14.06
N LEU A 589 -23.21 12.77 14.90
CA LEU A 589 -23.64 11.96 16.03
C LEU A 589 -23.94 12.84 17.24
N GLY A 590 -25.11 12.71 17.84
CA GLY A 590 -25.56 13.48 19.00
C GLY A 590 -26.27 12.63 20.06
N SER A 591 -26.53 13.22 21.23
CA SER A 591 -27.27 12.60 22.33
C SER A 591 -28.40 13.51 22.82
N PRO A 592 -29.50 12.97 23.41
CA PRO A 592 -30.54 13.76 24.05
C PRO A 592 -30.02 14.62 25.22
N SER A 593 -30.77 15.67 25.56
CA SER A 593 -30.38 16.81 26.41
C SER A 593 -29.79 16.53 27.78
N ASP A 594 -30.04 15.35 28.35
CA ASP A 594 -29.82 15.10 29.78
C ASP A 594 -29.08 13.78 30.08
N ALA A 595 -28.51 13.10 29.08
CA ALA A 595 -27.91 11.78 29.25
C ALA A 595 -26.49 11.70 28.66
N TYR A 596 -25.53 11.22 29.48
CA TYR A 596 -24.25 10.72 28.99
C TYR A 596 -24.50 9.52 28.08
N ALA A 597 -24.05 9.63 26.83
CA ALA A 597 -24.04 8.51 25.89
C ALA A 597 -22.62 8.15 25.45
N LEU A 598 -22.39 6.87 25.22
CA LEU A 598 -21.08 6.27 24.94
C LEU A 598 -21.16 5.35 23.72
N ILE A 599 -20.26 5.60 22.77
CA ILE A 599 -20.03 4.72 21.62
C ILE A 599 -18.61 4.16 21.65
N LEU A 600 -18.44 2.89 21.28
CA LEU A 600 -17.15 2.22 21.18
C LEU A 600 -16.87 1.80 19.73
N ARG A 601 -15.61 1.91 19.32
CA ARG A 601 -15.04 1.23 18.14
C ARG A 601 -13.77 0.50 18.55
N ASP A 602 -13.60 -0.74 18.11
CA ASP A 602 -12.34 -1.48 18.27
C ASP A 602 -11.26 -0.88 17.35
N LEU A 603 -10.04 -0.74 17.87
CA LEU A 603 -8.91 -0.11 17.18
C LEU A 603 -7.73 -1.07 16.97
N GLY A 604 -7.82 -2.30 17.49
CA GLY A 604 -6.84 -3.37 17.29
C GLY A 604 -5.50 -3.21 18.03
N VAL A 605 -4.71 -2.17 17.73
CA VAL A 605 -3.28 -2.06 18.13
C VAL A 605 -2.92 -0.69 18.75
N LEU A 606 -1.90 -0.69 19.61
CA LEU A 606 -1.26 0.51 20.18
C LEU A 606 -0.37 1.21 19.12
N ASP A 607 0.12 2.43 19.39
CA ASP A 607 0.94 3.26 18.47
C ASP A 607 0.19 3.91 17.29
N GLN A 608 -0.97 4.49 17.59
CA GLN A 608 -1.89 5.04 16.60
C GLN A 608 -2.23 6.52 16.85
N GLU A 609 -2.55 7.25 15.78
CA GLU A 609 -3.01 8.66 15.81
C GLU A 609 -4.38 8.78 15.14
N TYR A 610 -5.32 9.45 15.81
CA TYR A 610 -6.71 9.63 15.40
C TYR A 610 -7.07 11.11 15.40
N THR A 611 -8.02 11.49 14.54
CA THR A 611 -8.63 12.82 14.56
C THR A 611 -10.15 12.73 14.62
N VAL A 612 -10.75 13.56 15.47
CA VAL A 612 -12.20 13.62 15.71
C VAL A 612 -12.64 15.08 15.56
N GLU A 613 -13.63 15.33 14.72
CA GLU A 613 -14.29 16.63 14.63
C GLU A 613 -15.41 16.73 15.67
N VAL A 614 -15.39 17.79 16.47
CA VAL A 614 -16.42 18.10 17.46
C VAL A 614 -17.08 19.41 17.09
N ILE A 615 -18.42 19.42 17.08
CA ILE A 615 -19.24 20.58 16.74
C ILE A 615 -20.04 20.97 17.97
N ALA A 616 -19.66 22.07 18.61
CA ALA A 616 -20.37 22.66 19.73
C ALA A 616 -21.36 23.75 19.23
N PRO A 617 -22.50 23.95 19.91
CA PRO A 617 -23.48 24.95 19.51
C PRO A 617 -22.90 26.37 19.52
N GLU A 618 -23.34 27.22 18.58
CA GLU A 618 -22.83 28.59 18.40
C GLU A 618 -23.13 29.53 19.58
N GLU A 619 -24.14 29.23 20.40
CA GLU A 619 -24.49 30.00 21.60
C GLU A 619 -24.73 29.06 22.80
N GLY A 620 -23.88 29.14 23.83
CA GLY A 620 -24.02 28.37 25.07
C GLY A 620 -22.79 28.49 25.99
N PRO A 621 -22.90 28.13 27.28
CA PRO A 621 -21.74 28.10 28.19
C PRO A 621 -20.71 27.06 27.72
N GLU A 622 -19.46 27.18 28.19
CA GLU A 622 -18.37 26.21 28.03
C GLU A 622 -18.89 24.76 28.14
N ARG A 623 -18.61 23.92 27.14
CA ARG A 623 -19.12 22.55 27.04
C ARG A 623 -17.99 21.53 27.06
N SER A 624 -18.27 20.35 27.57
CA SER A 624 -17.27 19.30 27.70
C SER A 624 -17.53 18.12 26.81
N VAL A 625 -16.51 17.71 26.06
CA VAL A 625 -16.46 16.39 25.44
C VAL A 625 -15.56 15.51 26.29
N ARG A 626 -16.02 14.30 26.61
CA ARG A 626 -15.20 13.32 27.31
C ARG A 626 -14.72 12.28 26.30
N LEU A 627 -13.42 12.21 26.11
CA LEU A 627 -12.79 11.18 25.32
C LEU A 627 -12.21 10.12 26.24
N TRP A 628 -12.43 8.86 25.85
CA TRP A 628 -12.03 7.69 26.61
C TRP A 628 -11.27 6.75 25.71
N VAL A 629 -10.25 6.12 26.27
CA VAL A 629 -9.62 4.95 25.67
C VAL A 629 -9.81 3.82 26.67
N ARG A 630 -10.33 2.69 26.21
CA ARG A 630 -10.63 1.53 27.04
C ARG A 630 -9.72 0.37 26.65
N PHE A 631 -9.12 -0.25 27.66
CA PHE A 631 -8.36 -1.49 27.54
C PHE A 631 -9.27 -2.62 28.00
N ASN A 632 -9.66 -3.49 27.07
CA ASN A 632 -10.52 -4.66 27.31
C ASN A 632 -12.02 -4.38 27.53
N ARG A 633 -12.85 -5.04 26.72
CA ARG A 633 -14.33 -5.01 26.76
C ARG A 633 -14.89 -5.67 28.03
N GLU A 634 -14.24 -6.71 28.55
CA GLU A 634 -14.78 -7.60 29.58
C GLU A 634 -14.46 -7.18 31.02
N LEU A 635 -13.37 -6.42 31.23
CA LEU A 635 -13.00 -5.93 32.55
C LEU A 635 -13.58 -4.53 32.76
N ASN A 636 -14.42 -4.37 33.78
CA ASN A 636 -14.99 -3.08 34.21
C ASN A 636 -13.94 -2.20 34.93
N ARG A 637 -12.64 -2.46 34.72
CA ARG A 637 -11.49 -1.85 35.41
C ARG A 637 -10.37 -1.62 34.40
N GLY A 638 -10.25 -0.39 33.91
CA GLY A 638 -9.25 0.01 32.92
C GLY A 638 -9.60 1.28 32.13
N TYR A 639 -10.37 2.19 32.71
CA TYR A 639 -10.73 3.45 32.04
C TYR A 639 -9.65 4.50 32.28
N SER A 640 -9.13 5.11 31.22
CA SER A 640 -8.63 6.49 31.36
C SER A 640 -9.78 7.43 31.00
N SER A 641 -10.48 7.91 32.02
CA SER A 641 -11.41 9.04 31.89
C SER A 641 -10.58 10.32 31.85
N GLU A 642 -10.54 11.02 30.73
CA GLU A 642 -9.97 12.36 30.74
C GLU A 642 -11.01 13.33 30.20
N TYR A 643 -11.42 14.21 31.11
CA TYR A 643 -12.26 15.33 30.78
C TYR A 643 -11.40 16.30 29.99
N ILE A 644 -11.78 16.60 28.75
CA ILE A 644 -11.22 17.74 28.04
C ILE A 644 -12.03 18.94 28.54
N PRO A 645 -11.43 19.81 29.36
CA PRO A 645 -12.12 20.98 29.82
C PRO A 645 -12.28 21.90 28.61
N GLU A 646 -13.50 21.94 28.10
CA GLU A 646 -14.04 23.10 27.37
C GLU A 646 -13.58 23.16 25.90
N VAL A 647 -14.40 22.59 25.02
CA VAL A 647 -14.43 23.03 23.62
C VAL A 647 -15.31 24.28 23.57
N GLY A 648 -14.81 25.33 22.92
CA GLY A 648 -15.56 26.57 22.74
C GLY A 648 -16.78 26.37 21.83
N SER A 649 -17.48 27.46 21.49
CA SER A 649 -18.54 27.42 20.46
C SER A 649 -17.93 27.22 19.07
N GLY A 650 -18.51 26.35 18.24
CA GLY A 650 -18.07 26.10 16.86
C GLY A 650 -17.47 24.71 16.63
N ALA A 651 -16.84 24.54 15.47
CA ALA A 651 -16.19 23.28 15.07
C ALA A 651 -14.73 23.26 15.53
N HIS A 652 -14.33 22.16 16.16
CA HIS A 652 -13.01 21.94 16.74
C HIS A 652 -12.45 20.60 16.27
N ILE A 653 -11.13 20.55 15.99
CA ILE A 653 -10.44 19.30 15.66
C ILE A 653 -9.68 18.80 16.89
N LEU A 654 -10.06 17.62 17.35
CA LEU A 654 -9.32 16.90 18.37
C LEU A 654 -8.40 15.89 17.72
N ARG A 655 -7.11 15.94 18.04
CA ARG A 655 -6.13 14.94 17.63
C ARG A 655 -5.70 14.14 18.84
N ILE A 656 -5.72 12.82 18.74
CA ILE A 656 -5.35 11.90 19.81
C ILE A 656 -4.23 11.01 19.30
N ARG A 657 -3.12 10.91 20.03
CA ARG A 657 -2.03 10.00 19.73
C ARG A 657 -1.76 9.10 20.92
N VAL A 658 -1.73 7.80 20.68
CA VAL A 658 -1.34 6.78 21.65
C VAL A 658 0.01 6.22 21.21
N GLU A 659 1.02 6.31 22.06
CA GLU A 659 2.35 5.74 21.83
C GLU A 659 2.73 4.87 23.05
N GLY A 660 2.80 3.56 22.85
CA GLY A 660 2.88 2.57 23.92
C GLY A 660 1.79 2.82 24.97
N TRP A 661 2.21 3.06 26.21
CA TRP A 661 1.32 3.35 27.34
C TRP A 661 1.14 4.86 27.61
N ARG A 662 1.46 5.74 26.67
CA ARG A 662 1.29 7.19 26.82
C ARG A 662 0.30 7.72 25.79
N ARG A 663 -0.57 8.64 26.20
CA ARG A 663 -1.51 9.34 25.32
C ARG A 663 -1.24 10.84 25.30
N ARG A 664 -1.46 11.47 24.16
CA ARG A 664 -1.42 12.92 23.98
C ARG A 664 -2.64 13.38 23.18
N ILE A 665 -3.28 14.45 23.62
CA ILE A 665 -4.48 15.03 23.01
C ILE A 665 -4.23 16.49 22.68
N TRP A 666 -4.54 16.89 21.45
CA TRP A 666 -4.50 18.28 21.00
C TRP A 666 -5.92 18.73 20.63
N VAL A 667 -6.26 19.98 20.94
CA VAL A 667 -7.47 20.67 20.48
C VAL A 667 -7.01 21.83 19.60
N ASP A 668 -7.43 21.84 18.33
CA ASP A 668 -7.03 22.84 17.32
C ASP A 668 -5.50 23.08 17.27
N GLY A 669 -4.74 21.99 17.44
CA GLY A 669 -3.28 22.00 17.43
C GLY A 669 -2.61 22.38 18.75
N VAL A 670 -3.35 22.79 19.78
CA VAL A 670 -2.83 23.07 21.13
C VAL A 670 -2.91 21.81 21.98
N LEU A 671 -1.80 21.42 22.62
CA LEU A 671 -1.77 20.24 23.51
C LEU A 671 -2.66 20.51 24.73
N ALA A 672 -3.77 19.76 24.82
CA ALA A 672 -4.78 19.90 25.86
C ALA A 672 -4.60 18.87 26.98
N ALA A 673 -4.07 17.67 26.68
CA ALA A 673 -3.79 16.63 27.67
C ALA A 673 -2.59 15.76 27.26
N ASP A 674 -1.81 15.32 28.26
CA ASP A 674 -0.67 14.41 28.11
C ASP A 674 -0.55 13.57 29.39
N GLY A 675 -0.58 12.25 29.26
CA GLY A 675 -0.57 11.36 30.42
C GLY A 675 -0.36 9.91 30.07
N ASN A 676 -0.06 9.10 31.09
CA ASN A 676 0.05 7.66 30.94
C ASN A 676 -1.34 7.00 30.94
N LEU A 677 -1.52 6.01 30.08
CA LEU A 677 -2.56 5.01 30.15
C LEU A 677 -2.18 4.06 31.29
N ASN A 678 -3.08 3.81 32.24
CA ASN A 678 -2.78 2.99 33.41
C ASN A 678 -3.41 1.59 33.23
N PRO A 679 -2.65 0.57 32.79
CA PRO A 679 -3.20 -0.76 32.58
C PRO A 679 -3.44 -1.47 33.90
N SER A 680 -4.67 -1.97 34.10
CA SER A 680 -4.93 -3.02 35.07
C SER A 680 -5.35 -4.29 34.34
N GLY A 681 -4.40 -5.04 33.79
CA GLY A 681 -4.63 -6.37 33.24
C GLY A 681 -3.83 -6.71 31.96
N PRO A 682 -3.79 -8.00 31.55
CA PRO A 682 -2.89 -8.54 30.53
C PRO A 682 -3.46 -8.56 29.08
N HIS A 683 -4.44 -7.72 28.73
CA HIS A 683 -5.09 -7.78 27.41
C HIS A 683 -4.99 -6.46 26.63
N ILE A 684 -4.51 -6.57 25.39
CA ILE A 684 -4.29 -5.48 24.42
C ILE A 684 -5.48 -5.44 23.45
N ALA A 685 -6.63 -4.96 23.91
CA ALA A 685 -7.72 -4.57 23.02
C ALA A 685 -8.04 -3.10 23.29
N THR A 686 -7.71 -2.22 22.35
CA THR A 686 -7.92 -0.77 22.45
C THR A 686 -9.25 -0.40 21.83
N HIS A 687 -10.24 -0.03 22.63
CA HIS A 687 -11.47 0.59 22.12
C HIS A 687 -11.40 2.10 22.30
N MET A 688 -11.84 2.87 21.30
CA MET A 688 -12.06 4.32 21.44
C MET A 688 -13.48 4.54 21.95
N GLY A 689 -13.61 5.22 23.09
CA GLY A 689 -14.89 5.66 23.64
C GLY A 689 -15.08 7.15 23.45
N ILE A 690 -16.14 7.56 22.76
CA ILE A 690 -16.52 8.97 22.65
C ILE A 690 -17.77 9.18 23.50
N SER A 691 -17.69 10.16 24.40
CA SER A 691 -18.83 10.61 25.18
C SER A 691 -19.09 12.09 24.98
N VAL A 692 -20.37 12.38 24.80
CA VAL A 692 -20.91 13.73 24.72
C VAL A 692 -21.69 14.02 26.01
N ASP A 693 -21.42 15.16 26.63
CA ASP A 693 -22.10 15.63 27.84
C ASP A 693 -22.52 17.10 27.67
N GLY A 694 -23.83 17.34 27.69
CA GLY A 694 -24.45 18.66 27.53
C GLY A 694 -25.26 18.85 26.24
N ASP A 695 -26.26 19.71 26.33
CA ASP A 695 -27.16 20.06 25.24
C ASP A 695 -26.44 20.54 23.96
N GLY A 696 -26.65 19.81 22.85
CA GLY A 696 -26.38 20.31 21.49
C GLY A 696 -24.98 20.07 20.92
N VAL A 697 -24.08 19.38 21.65
CA VAL A 697 -22.77 18.97 21.10
C VAL A 697 -22.95 17.78 20.16
N ARG A 698 -22.27 17.81 19.01
CA ARG A 698 -22.31 16.76 17.99
C ARG A 698 -20.90 16.33 17.58
N ILE A 699 -20.75 15.08 17.15
CA ILE A 699 -19.50 14.55 16.60
C ILE A 699 -19.64 14.49 15.07
N GLY A 700 -18.68 15.08 14.37
CA GLY A 700 -18.53 15.04 12.91
C GLY A 700 -17.48 14.01 12.48
N ARG A 701 -16.75 14.28 11.40
CA ARG A 701 -15.87 13.27 10.78
C ARG A 701 -14.81 12.71 11.76
N VAL A 702 -14.64 11.38 11.76
CA VAL A 702 -13.60 10.69 12.52
C VAL A 702 -12.60 10.02 11.57
N HIS A 703 -11.31 10.14 11.87
CA HIS A 703 -10.25 9.45 11.15
C HIS A 703 -9.41 8.62 12.11
N GLY A 704 -9.06 7.40 11.69
CA GLY A 704 -8.15 6.53 12.43
C GLY A 704 -7.24 5.71 11.52
N PRO A 705 -6.19 5.09 12.07
CA PRO A 705 -5.31 4.20 11.34
C PRO A 705 -5.69 2.75 11.64
N GLU A 706 -6.50 2.11 10.81
CA GLU A 706 -6.60 0.64 10.82
C GLU A 706 -5.90 0.12 9.57
N GLY A 707 -4.90 -0.73 9.78
CA GLY A 707 -4.10 -1.36 8.73
C GLY A 707 -4.96 -2.31 7.91
N GLY A 708 -4.87 -2.22 6.58
CA GLY A 708 -5.48 -3.20 5.70
C GLY A 708 -4.93 -4.61 5.96
N ASP A 709 -5.72 -5.63 5.61
CA ASP A 709 -5.29 -7.02 5.67
C ASP A 709 -3.99 -7.22 4.90
N TRP A 710 -3.09 -8.04 5.44
CA TRP A 710 -1.93 -8.52 4.72
C TRP A 710 -2.42 -9.27 3.49
N ARG A 711 -2.05 -8.76 2.30
CA ARG A 711 -2.39 -9.41 1.03
C ARG A 711 -1.13 -9.94 0.37
N PRO A 712 -1.16 -11.18 -0.16
CA PRO A 712 -0.06 -11.70 -0.96
C PRO A 712 0.06 -10.85 -2.24
N VAL A 713 1.28 -10.38 -2.53
CA VAL A 713 1.61 -9.59 -3.73
C VAL A 713 2.51 -10.34 -4.70
N GLY A 714 3.10 -11.46 -4.28
CA GLY A 714 3.86 -12.35 -5.12
C GLY A 714 4.60 -13.42 -4.32
N SER A 715 5.42 -14.19 -5.01
CA SER A 715 6.29 -15.20 -4.42
C SER A 715 7.70 -15.15 -5.01
N LEU A 716 8.67 -15.62 -4.23
CA LEU A 716 10.07 -15.79 -4.61
C LEU A 716 10.37 -17.30 -4.68
N GLU A 717 10.66 -17.82 -5.88
CA GLU A 717 10.81 -19.27 -6.10
C GLU A 717 12.15 -19.87 -5.64
N SER A 718 13.16 -19.03 -5.35
CA SER A 718 14.46 -19.46 -4.83
C SER A 718 15.14 -18.29 -4.13
N GLY A 719 16.16 -18.56 -3.32
CA GLY A 719 16.98 -17.52 -2.70
C GLY A 719 18.42 -17.56 -3.21
N PRO A 720 19.10 -16.40 -3.38
CA PRO A 720 18.60 -15.03 -3.25
C PRO A 720 17.71 -14.61 -4.44
N ALA A 721 16.64 -13.86 -4.16
CA ALA A 721 15.73 -13.34 -5.19
C ALA A 721 15.09 -12.00 -4.81
N GLU A 722 14.54 -11.33 -5.82
CA GLU A 722 13.95 -10.00 -5.70
C GLU A 722 12.57 -9.99 -6.39
N LEU A 723 11.55 -9.52 -5.68
CA LEU A 723 10.21 -9.29 -6.23
C LEU A 723 10.03 -7.79 -6.48
N VAL A 724 9.64 -7.46 -7.71
CA VAL A 724 9.36 -6.09 -8.12
C VAL A 724 7.87 -5.81 -7.93
N VAL A 725 7.54 -4.85 -7.06
CA VAL A 725 6.16 -4.44 -6.77
C VAL A 725 5.91 -3.05 -7.38
N PRO A 726 5.36 -2.98 -8.62
CA PRO A 726 5.15 -1.72 -9.32
C PRO A 726 3.90 -0.97 -8.85
N GLY A 727 3.75 0.28 -9.30
CA GLY A 727 2.52 1.06 -9.16
C GLY A 727 2.23 1.54 -7.74
N GLN A 728 3.26 1.74 -6.92
CA GLN A 728 3.11 2.16 -5.53
C GLN A 728 3.07 3.68 -5.41
N PRO A 729 2.05 4.26 -4.75
CA PRO A 729 1.89 5.71 -4.64
C PRO A 729 3.00 6.35 -3.82
N TYR A 730 3.44 7.53 -4.27
CA TYR A 730 4.52 8.27 -3.63
C TYR A 730 4.18 8.75 -2.23
N HIS A 731 5.20 8.75 -1.37
CA HIS A 731 5.15 9.19 0.03
C HIS A 731 4.13 8.45 0.89
N GLU A 732 3.55 7.37 0.39
CA GLU A 732 2.72 6.50 1.19
C GLU A 732 3.57 5.33 1.71
N PRO A 733 3.58 5.09 3.02
CA PRO A 733 4.24 3.91 3.56
C PRO A 733 3.56 2.63 3.04
N ARG A 734 4.39 1.65 2.72
CA ARG A 734 4.03 0.26 2.47
C ARG A 734 4.80 -0.61 3.44
N TYR A 735 4.13 -1.63 3.96
CA TYR A 735 4.75 -2.61 4.84
C TYR A 735 4.78 -3.94 4.11
N PHE A 736 5.90 -4.65 4.25
CA PHE A 736 6.13 -5.95 3.66
C PHE A 736 6.58 -6.92 4.74
N ARG A 737 6.17 -8.18 4.60
CA ARG A 737 6.69 -9.30 5.38
C ARG A 737 6.79 -10.53 4.48
N LEU A 738 7.64 -11.47 4.89
CA LEU A 738 7.91 -12.69 4.16
C LEU A 738 7.41 -13.89 4.96
N ALA A 739 7.00 -14.95 4.27
CA ALA A 739 6.76 -16.26 4.88
C ALA A 739 7.23 -17.37 3.93
N THR A 740 7.95 -18.36 4.44
CA THR A 740 8.48 -19.46 3.63
C THR A 740 7.48 -20.62 3.59
N VAL A 741 7.45 -21.33 2.47
CA VAL A 741 6.54 -22.45 2.21
C VAL A 741 7.35 -23.62 1.65
N ASP A 742 7.15 -24.81 2.21
CA ASP A 742 7.73 -26.06 1.69
C ASP A 742 6.86 -26.72 0.61
N ARG A 743 7.35 -27.81 0.01
CA ARG A 743 6.60 -28.62 -0.98
C ARG A 743 5.40 -29.37 -0.40
N SER A 744 5.35 -29.55 0.92
CA SER A 744 4.27 -30.21 1.65
C SER A 744 3.13 -29.23 2.01
N GLY A 745 3.35 -27.93 1.81
CA GLY A 745 2.40 -26.86 2.08
C GLY A 745 2.48 -26.29 3.50
N ASN A 746 3.50 -26.65 4.30
CA ASN A 746 3.70 -26.02 5.60
C ASN A 746 4.28 -24.63 5.40
N ARG A 747 3.66 -23.66 6.05
CA ARG A 747 4.01 -22.24 5.98
C ARG A 747 4.64 -21.81 7.30
N SER A 748 5.75 -21.09 7.23
CA SER A 748 6.37 -20.49 8.43
C SER A 748 5.46 -19.43 9.05
N GLU A 749 5.74 -19.09 10.31
CA GLU A 749 5.31 -17.80 10.83
C GLU A 749 5.90 -16.67 9.96
N PRO A 750 5.19 -15.54 9.76
CA PRO A 750 5.74 -14.42 9.03
C PRO A 750 6.98 -13.82 9.72
N GLY A 751 7.98 -13.46 8.93
CA GLY A 751 9.15 -12.71 9.40
C GLY A 751 8.82 -11.30 9.88
N GLU A 752 9.83 -10.62 10.42
CA GLU A 752 9.71 -9.21 10.82
C GLU A 752 9.23 -8.34 9.64
N GLU A 753 8.43 -7.32 9.95
CA GLU A 753 7.96 -6.38 8.93
C GLU A 753 9.02 -5.35 8.58
N ALA A 754 9.17 -5.07 7.29
CA ALA A 754 9.93 -3.92 6.81
C ALA A 754 8.98 -2.88 6.21
N ARG A 755 9.33 -1.60 6.37
CA ARG A 755 8.56 -0.48 5.81
C ARG A 755 9.38 0.34 4.84
N ILE A 756 8.75 0.76 3.74
CA ILE A 756 9.32 1.70 2.79
C ILE A 756 8.22 2.56 2.19
N ALA A 757 8.56 3.78 1.76
CA ALA A 757 7.69 4.61 0.94
C ALA A 757 8.43 4.94 -0.34
N THR A 758 7.75 4.89 -1.49
CA THR A 758 8.35 5.37 -2.72
C THR A 758 8.54 6.89 -2.60
N THR A 759 9.72 7.36 -2.99
CA THR A 759 9.98 8.80 -3.12
C THR A 759 10.14 9.10 -4.61
N PRO A 760 9.55 10.21 -5.10
CA PRO A 760 9.78 10.64 -6.45
C PRO A 760 11.27 10.98 -6.57
N LEU A 761 11.90 10.58 -7.67
CA LEU A 761 13.34 10.73 -7.86
C LEU A 761 13.76 12.22 -7.84
N VAL A 762 12.81 13.11 -8.08
CA VAL A 762 12.89 14.56 -8.17
C VAL A 762 11.52 15.14 -7.76
N ASP A 763 11.42 16.38 -7.27
CA ASP A 763 10.18 16.98 -6.70
C ASP A 763 8.94 16.91 -7.62
N THR A 764 9.14 16.56 -8.90
CA THR A 764 8.12 16.15 -9.89
C THR A 764 8.69 15.05 -10.79
N ASP A 765 8.05 13.88 -10.91
CA ASP A 765 8.47 12.79 -11.83
C ASP A 765 8.63 13.23 -13.30
N LEU A 766 7.98 14.33 -13.65
CA LEU A 766 8.11 15.02 -14.91
C LEU A 766 8.72 16.38 -14.66
N TYR A 767 10.00 16.55 -14.97
CA TYR A 767 10.57 17.89 -15.07
C TYR A 767 9.80 18.68 -16.14
N PRO A 768 9.54 19.98 -15.92
CA PRO A 768 9.03 20.86 -16.97
C PRO A 768 9.83 20.66 -18.27
N GLU A 769 9.13 20.56 -19.41
CA GLU A 769 9.72 20.33 -20.76
C GLU A 769 10.30 18.93 -21.04
N THR A 770 10.06 17.93 -20.19
CA THR A 770 10.60 16.58 -20.39
C THR A 770 9.83 15.76 -21.42
N ILE A 771 8.51 15.90 -21.53
CA ILE A 771 7.73 15.25 -22.59
C ILE A 771 7.96 15.98 -23.90
N LYS A 772 8.88 15.43 -24.71
CA LYS A 772 9.17 15.88 -26.07
C LYS A 772 8.39 15.03 -27.06
N ALA A 773 8.33 15.47 -28.32
CA ALA A 773 7.59 14.77 -29.38
C ALA A 773 7.94 13.27 -29.50
N GLY A 774 9.17 12.86 -29.18
CA GLY A 774 9.58 11.44 -29.21
C GLY A 774 9.07 10.58 -28.05
N HIS A 775 8.55 11.17 -26.96
CA HIS A 775 7.99 10.45 -25.82
C HIS A 775 6.49 10.15 -26.00
N ILE A 776 5.88 10.69 -27.05
CA ILE A 776 4.47 10.51 -27.37
C ILE A 776 4.40 9.67 -28.65
N ALA A 777 3.83 8.47 -28.55
CA ALA A 777 3.60 7.66 -29.74
C ALA A 777 2.57 8.36 -30.66
N ALA A 778 2.76 8.26 -31.97
CA ALA A 778 1.83 8.88 -32.92
C ALA A 778 0.39 8.41 -32.64
N ASN A 779 -0.53 9.36 -32.51
CA ASN A 779 -1.95 9.14 -32.21
C ASN A 779 -2.27 8.55 -30.83
N SER A 780 -1.33 8.53 -29.87
CA SER A 780 -1.60 7.96 -28.54
C SER A 780 -2.46 8.87 -27.64
N ILE A 781 -2.52 10.17 -27.93
CA ILE A 781 -3.38 11.12 -27.24
C ILE A 781 -4.61 11.36 -28.11
N THR A 782 -5.66 10.60 -27.85
CA THR A 782 -6.97 10.69 -28.52
C THR A 782 -7.93 11.60 -27.75
N ALA A 783 -9.05 11.98 -28.37
CA ALA A 783 -9.99 12.93 -27.78
C ALA A 783 -10.59 12.47 -26.44
N ASP A 784 -10.76 11.17 -26.21
CA ASP A 784 -11.21 10.58 -24.94
C ASP A 784 -10.16 10.66 -23.82
N LYS A 785 -8.90 10.98 -24.16
CA LYS A 785 -7.80 11.18 -23.20
C LYS A 785 -7.64 12.64 -22.79
N ILE A 786 -8.48 13.54 -23.30
CA ILE A 786 -8.46 14.97 -23.02
C ILE A 786 -9.83 15.36 -22.48
N ASP A 787 -9.89 15.72 -21.19
CA ASP A 787 -11.13 16.20 -20.59
C ASP A 787 -11.60 17.51 -21.24
N VAL A 788 -12.92 17.73 -21.22
CA VAL A 788 -13.52 18.96 -21.72
C VAL A 788 -12.99 20.14 -20.90
N GLY A 789 -12.34 21.09 -21.58
CA GLY A 789 -11.71 22.26 -20.94
C GLY A 789 -10.26 22.05 -20.52
N ALA A 790 -9.68 20.86 -20.67
CA ALA A 790 -8.28 20.62 -20.29
C ALA A 790 -7.26 21.44 -21.12
N VAL A 791 -7.61 21.80 -22.36
CA VAL A 791 -6.80 22.69 -23.21
C VAL A 791 -7.53 24.01 -23.40
N GLU A 792 -7.24 24.98 -22.52
CA GLU A 792 -7.74 26.34 -22.63
C GLU A 792 -6.81 27.22 -23.47
N ALA A 793 -7.25 28.45 -23.80
CA ALA A 793 -6.48 29.39 -24.60
C ALA A 793 -5.08 29.70 -23.99
N GLY A 794 -4.96 29.64 -22.66
CA GLY A 794 -3.67 29.82 -21.97
C GLY A 794 -2.68 28.66 -22.16
N HIS A 795 -3.16 27.47 -22.52
CA HIS A 795 -2.35 26.27 -22.75
C HIS A 795 -1.75 26.22 -24.17
N ILE A 796 -2.18 27.12 -25.07
CA ILE A 796 -1.74 27.16 -26.46
C ILE A 796 -0.85 28.40 -26.68
N ALA A 797 0.43 28.17 -26.95
CA ALA A 797 1.35 29.25 -27.28
C ALA A 797 0.90 30.01 -28.54
N ALA A 798 1.15 31.33 -28.58
CA ALA A 798 0.82 32.15 -29.73
C ALA A 798 1.46 31.60 -31.02
N GLY A 799 0.65 31.29 -32.02
CA GLY A 799 1.10 30.72 -33.29
C GLY A 799 1.33 29.20 -33.30
N ALA A 800 1.02 28.48 -32.23
CA ALA A 800 1.17 27.02 -32.16
C ALA A 800 0.24 26.27 -33.14
N VAL A 801 -0.96 26.81 -33.39
CA VAL A 801 -1.88 26.31 -34.42
C VAL A 801 -1.58 27.05 -35.72
N THR A 802 -0.94 26.37 -36.67
CA THR A 802 -0.61 26.89 -38.01
C THR A 802 -1.52 26.30 -39.08
N ALA A 803 -1.49 26.82 -40.30
CA ALA A 803 -2.28 26.27 -41.40
C ALA A 803 -2.00 24.78 -41.67
N GLY A 804 -0.79 24.29 -41.37
CA GLY A 804 -0.43 22.87 -41.52
C GLY A 804 -0.93 21.97 -40.39
N THR A 805 -1.30 22.52 -39.24
CA THR A 805 -1.81 21.75 -38.09
C THR A 805 -3.34 21.62 -38.09
N VAL A 806 -4.03 22.30 -39.01
CA VAL A 806 -5.48 22.19 -39.20
C VAL A 806 -5.74 21.27 -40.39
N ALA A 807 -6.33 20.10 -40.14
CA ALA A 807 -6.67 19.16 -41.20
C ALA A 807 -7.67 19.79 -42.19
N ALA A 808 -7.59 19.39 -43.46
CA ALA A 808 -8.54 19.83 -44.47
C ALA A 808 -9.96 19.42 -44.06
N GLY A 809 -10.87 20.40 -44.00
CA GLY A 809 -12.26 20.18 -43.55
C GLY A 809 -12.49 20.23 -42.05
N ALA A 810 -11.47 20.46 -41.21
CA ALA A 810 -11.64 20.51 -39.75
C ALA A 810 -12.62 21.60 -39.26
N ILE A 811 -12.83 22.64 -40.06
CA ILE A 811 -13.77 23.74 -39.79
C ILE A 811 -15.04 23.66 -40.66
N ASP A 812 -15.26 22.57 -41.40
CA ASP A 812 -16.44 22.40 -42.24
C ASP A 812 -17.69 22.13 -41.39
N GLY A 813 -18.80 22.80 -41.71
CA GLY A 813 -20.04 22.77 -40.93
C GLY A 813 -20.00 23.41 -39.54
N GLN A 814 -18.89 24.06 -39.16
CA GLN A 814 -18.70 24.64 -37.82
C GLN A 814 -19.12 26.12 -37.74
N VAL A 815 -19.60 26.54 -36.56
CA VAL A 815 -20.00 27.94 -36.28
C VAL A 815 -18.88 28.65 -35.51
N ILE A 816 -18.37 29.76 -36.07
CA ILE A 816 -17.37 30.62 -35.42
C ILE A 816 -18.09 31.81 -34.77
N THR A 817 -18.25 31.79 -33.44
CA THR A 817 -19.11 32.74 -32.71
C THR A 817 -18.39 33.96 -32.14
N GLY A 818 -17.05 33.91 -31.96
CA GLY A 818 -16.31 34.95 -31.23
C GLY A 818 -15.01 35.46 -31.88
N ALA A 819 -14.60 34.94 -33.04
CA ALA A 819 -13.31 35.27 -33.65
C ALA A 819 -13.40 36.30 -34.79
N THR A 820 -12.34 37.11 -34.96
CA THR A 820 -12.11 37.88 -36.19
C THR A 820 -11.41 36.98 -37.21
N VAL A 821 -12.05 36.72 -38.35
CA VAL A 821 -11.44 35.97 -39.44
C VAL A 821 -10.85 36.96 -40.43
N ARG A 822 -9.57 36.83 -40.79
CA ARG A 822 -8.89 37.74 -41.71
C ARG A 822 -7.84 37.03 -42.55
N SER A 823 -7.62 37.49 -43.79
CA SER A 823 -6.63 36.88 -44.69
C SER A 823 -5.19 37.30 -44.43
N ALA A 824 -4.95 38.42 -43.73
CA ALA A 824 -3.62 38.90 -43.40
C ALA A 824 -3.65 39.83 -42.18
N ALA A 825 -2.49 40.01 -41.53
CA ALA A 825 -2.39 40.88 -40.36
C ALA A 825 -2.49 42.38 -40.70
N SER A 826 -1.91 42.77 -41.83
CA SER A 826 -1.87 44.14 -42.34
C SER A 826 -1.90 44.14 -43.88
N GLY A 827 -1.90 45.32 -44.50
CA GLY A 827 -1.99 45.45 -45.95
C GLY A 827 -3.35 44.98 -46.49
N ARG A 828 -3.35 44.49 -47.73
CA ARG A 828 -4.55 44.08 -48.44
C ARG A 828 -5.13 42.81 -47.80
N ARG A 829 -6.32 42.93 -47.21
CA ARG A 829 -6.96 41.83 -46.47
C ARG A 829 -8.47 41.92 -46.50
N TRP A 830 -9.14 40.79 -46.35
CA TRP A 830 -10.52 40.77 -45.88
C TRP A 830 -10.56 40.53 -44.37
N VAL A 831 -11.60 41.03 -43.71
CA VAL A 831 -11.85 40.86 -42.29
C VAL A 831 -13.34 40.60 -42.11
N ALA A 832 -13.71 39.51 -41.46
CA ALA A 832 -15.06 39.25 -40.97
C ALA A 832 -15.03 39.21 -39.44
N ASP A 833 -15.88 40.01 -38.82
CA ASP A 833 -16.07 40.05 -37.38
C ASP A 833 -17.53 40.40 -37.04
N ARG A 834 -17.84 40.60 -35.76
CA ARG A 834 -19.20 40.91 -35.30
C ARG A 834 -19.83 42.13 -35.99
N ASN A 835 -19.02 43.06 -36.50
CA ASN A 835 -19.49 44.29 -37.13
C ASN A 835 -19.77 44.12 -38.64
N GLY A 836 -19.39 42.99 -39.24
CA GLY A 836 -19.63 42.70 -40.66
C GLY A 836 -18.40 42.20 -41.42
N ILE A 837 -18.45 42.31 -42.74
CA ILE A 837 -17.38 41.88 -43.66
C ILE A 837 -16.75 43.10 -44.34
N ARG A 838 -15.43 43.22 -44.24
CA ARG A 838 -14.67 44.35 -44.78
C ARG A 838 -13.53 43.89 -45.68
N LEU A 839 -13.34 44.57 -46.81
CA LEU A 839 -12.16 44.44 -47.67
C LEU A 839 -11.32 45.70 -47.54
N LEU A 840 -10.05 45.54 -47.17
CA LEU A 840 -9.11 46.65 -46.97
C LEU A 840 -8.02 46.62 -48.05
N ALA A 841 -7.70 47.80 -48.57
CA ALA A 841 -6.57 48.02 -49.47
C ALA A 841 -5.24 48.04 -48.71
N THR A 842 -4.13 48.11 -49.44
CA THR A 842 -2.77 48.07 -48.88
C THR A 842 -2.49 49.17 -47.86
N ASP A 843 -3.07 50.34 -48.06
CA ASP A 843 -2.97 51.52 -47.18
C ASP A 843 -3.91 51.48 -45.97
N GLY A 844 -4.73 50.43 -45.84
CA GLY A 844 -5.74 50.29 -44.79
C GLY A 844 -7.09 50.95 -45.11
N THR A 845 -7.25 51.57 -46.28
CA THR A 845 -8.54 52.11 -46.71
C THR A 845 -9.54 50.97 -46.90
N THR A 846 -10.74 51.10 -46.31
CA THR A 846 -11.81 50.11 -46.52
C THR A 846 -12.43 50.34 -47.90
N VAL A 847 -12.34 49.32 -48.75
CA VAL A 847 -12.83 49.30 -50.15
C VAL A 847 -14.25 48.76 -50.21
N VAL A 848 -14.56 47.77 -49.37
CA VAL A 848 -15.92 47.24 -49.19
C VAL A 848 -16.18 47.14 -47.70
N ASP A 849 -17.34 47.62 -47.25
CA ASP A 849 -17.82 47.45 -45.88
C ASP A 849 -19.26 46.98 -45.92
N MET A 850 -19.50 45.74 -45.51
CA MET A 850 -20.82 45.15 -45.37
C MET A 850 -21.14 45.07 -43.88
N SER A 851 -21.81 46.10 -43.36
CA SER A 851 -22.04 46.27 -41.93
C SER A 851 -23.25 45.47 -41.47
N SER A 852 -23.05 44.58 -40.49
CA SER A 852 -24.15 43.86 -39.83
C SER A 852 -24.96 44.78 -38.91
N ALA A 853 -24.36 45.84 -38.39
CA ALA A 853 -25.00 46.77 -37.45
C ALA A 853 -26.00 47.71 -38.15
N SER A 854 -25.71 48.14 -39.37
CA SER A 854 -26.57 49.05 -40.15
C SER A 854 -27.33 48.35 -41.28
N GLY A 855 -26.93 47.14 -41.67
CA GLY A 855 -27.45 46.44 -42.84
C GLY A 855 -26.98 47.01 -44.19
N ASN A 856 -26.15 48.06 -44.17
CA ASN A 856 -25.67 48.74 -45.37
C ASN A 856 -24.41 48.08 -45.95
N ALA A 857 -24.28 48.14 -47.27
CA ALA A 857 -23.05 47.81 -47.99
C ALA A 857 -22.47 49.08 -48.63
N TYR A 858 -21.25 49.45 -48.24
CA TYR A 858 -20.51 50.58 -48.79
C TYR A 858 -19.38 50.08 -49.69
N PHE A 859 -19.25 50.71 -50.86
CA PHE A 859 -18.14 50.48 -51.78
C PHE A 859 -17.38 51.79 -51.97
N ASN A 860 -16.11 51.79 -51.62
CA ASN A 860 -15.21 52.92 -51.78
C ASN A 860 -14.22 52.61 -52.90
N GLY A 861 -14.62 52.91 -54.14
CA GLY A 861 -13.83 52.61 -55.33
C GLY A 861 -14.67 52.40 -56.58
N ARG A 862 -14.10 51.68 -57.54
CA ARG A 862 -14.73 51.33 -58.82
C ARG A 862 -15.53 50.03 -58.68
N VAL A 863 -16.80 50.06 -59.08
CA VAL A 863 -17.67 48.88 -59.22
C VAL A 863 -17.95 48.66 -60.70
N GLN A 864 -17.70 47.46 -61.21
CA GLN A 864 -17.85 47.10 -62.63
C GLN A 864 -18.73 45.88 -62.81
N ALA A 865 -19.61 45.91 -63.82
CA ALA A 865 -20.38 44.76 -64.29
C ALA A 865 -19.99 44.42 -65.75
N GLY A 866 -19.26 43.31 -65.97
CA GLY A 866 -18.74 42.86 -67.28
C GLY A 866 -17.21 42.90 -67.39
N GLY A 867 -16.61 42.20 -68.36
CA GLY A 867 -15.14 42.23 -68.61
C GLY A 867 -14.65 43.57 -69.16
N SER A 868 -13.36 43.90 -69.02
CA SER A 868 -12.79 45.18 -69.49
C SER A 868 -12.93 45.40 -71.00
N ASP A 869 -13.00 44.30 -71.75
CA ASP A 869 -12.96 44.28 -73.22
C ASP A 869 -14.36 44.13 -73.84
N GLU A 870 -15.40 44.11 -73.01
CA GLU A 870 -16.81 43.97 -73.41
C GLU A 870 -17.63 45.21 -73.01
N ASN A 871 -18.90 45.23 -73.41
CA ASN A 871 -19.84 46.23 -72.92
C ASN A 871 -20.04 46.04 -71.42
N HIS A 872 -19.65 47.03 -70.63
CA HIS A 872 -19.75 46.98 -69.17
C HIS A 872 -20.25 48.29 -68.58
N VAL A 873 -20.82 48.20 -67.38
CA VAL A 873 -21.24 49.37 -66.60
C VAL A 873 -20.25 49.64 -65.49
N LEU A 874 -19.93 50.91 -65.30
CA LEU A 874 -18.93 51.35 -64.35
C LEU A 874 -19.45 52.43 -63.42
N MET A 875 -19.43 52.16 -62.11
CA MET A 875 -19.61 53.17 -61.08
C MET A 875 -18.25 53.49 -60.48
N GLU A 876 -17.79 54.74 -60.62
CA GLU A 876 -16.48 55.16 -60.11
C GLU A 876 -16.46 56.63 -59.74
N ARG A 877 -15.52 57.00 -58.87
CA ARG A 877 -15.21 58.40 -58.55
C ARG A 877 -14.32 58.98 -59.65
N GLY A 878 -14.91 59.35 -60.79
CA GLY A 878 -14.14 59.82 -61.94
C GLY A 878 -14.80 59.68 -63.31
N VAL A 879 -16.10 59.41 -63.36
CA VAL A 879 -16.84 59.14 -64.60
C VAL A 879 -16.79 60.31 -65.60
N HIS A 880 -16.69 61.56 -65.11
CA HIS A 880 -16.36 62.72 -65.94
C HIS A 880 -15.73 63.82 -65.07
N ASN A 881 -14.54 64.33 -65.43
CA ASN A 881 -13.81 65.37 -64.67
C ASN A 881 -13.68 65.10 -63.16
N GLY A 882 -13.41 63.84 -62.76
CA GLY A 882 -13.22 63.47 -61.35
C GLY A 882 -14.51 63.27 -60.54
N ARG A 883 -15.69 63.33 -61.18
CA ARG A 883 -16.99 63.24 -60.49
C ARG A 883 -17.49 61.80 -60.37
N PRO A 884 -18.16 61.43 -59.26
CA PRO A 884 -18.83 60.14 -59.15
C PRO A 884 -20.02 60.07 -60.10
N GLY A 885 -20.18 58.93 -60.76
CA GLY A 885 -21.28 58.70 -61.69
C GLY A 885 -21.30 57.26 -62.17
N LEU A 886 -22.17 56.98 -63.13
CA LEU A 886 -22.31 55.69 -63.79
C LEU A 886 -21.98 55.85 -65.28
N ARG A 887 -21.00 55.09 -65.78
CA ARG A 887 -20.54 55.10 -67.17
C ARG A 887 -20.93 53.79 -67.84
N PHE A 888 -21.44 53.86 -69.06
CA PHE A 888 -21.72 52.69 -69.88
C PHE A 888 -20.63 52.58 -70.94
N HIS A 889 -19.86 51.50 -70.94
CA HIS A 889 -18.88 51.23 -71.98
C HIS A 889 -19.53 50.44 -73.11
N THR A 890 -19.36 50.90 -74.35
CA THR A 890 -19.99 50.29 -75.54
C THR A 890 -18.97 49.65 -76.50
N GLY A 891 -17.78 49.28 -76.01
CA GLY A 891 -16.79 48.48 -76.75
C GLY A 891 -15.98 49.17 -77.86
N ASN A 892 -16.13 50.48 -78.09
CA ASN A 892 -15.37 51.22 -79.12
C ASN A 892 -14.52 52.33 -78.48
N SER A 893 -13.19 52.16 -78.47
CA SER A 893 -12.20 53.02 -77.79
C SER A 893 -11.62 54.14 -78.66
N ALA A 894 -12.04 54.26 -79.92
CA ALA A 894 -11.44 55.21 -80.86
C ALA A 894 -11.76 56.70 -80.58
N PHE A 895 -12.73 57.01 -79.71
CA PHE A 895 -13.12 58.38 -79.38
C PHE A 895 -13.48 58.53 -77.89
N GLY A 896 -12.96 59.56 -77.23
CA GLY A 896 -12.71 59.59 -75.77
C GLY A 896 -13.88 59.80 -74.80
N LEU A 897 -15.16 59.79 -75.21
CA LEU A 897 -16.30 60.00 -74.30
C LEU A 897 -17.35 58.89 -74.40
N GLN A 898 -17.60 58.20 -73.28
CA GLN A 898 -18.62 57.15 -73.12
C GLN A 898 -19.92 57.73 -72.55
N PRO A 899 -21.10 57.11 -72.76
CA PRO A 899 -22.34 57.53 -72.11
C PRO A 899 -22.22 57.52 -70.58
N THR A 900 -22.69 58.57 -69.91
CA THR A 900 -22.58 58.71 -68.45
C THR A 900 -23.83 59.28 -67.81
N ILE A 901 -24.08 58.91 -66.55
CA ILE A 901 -25.10 59.47 -65.68
C ILE A 901 -24.39 60.03 -64.45
N GLN A 902 -24.63 61.29 -64.13
CA GLN A 902 -24.00 61.96 -63.00
C GLN A 902 -24.91 63.03 -62.38
N ALA A 903 -24.67 63.35 -61.11
CA ALA A 903 -25.34 64.46 -60.42
C ALA A 903 -24.30 65.49 -59.94
N LEU A 904 -24.69 66.76 -59.86
CA LEU A 904 -23.83 67.84 -59.41
C LEU A 904 -24.16 68.26 -57.99
N GLY A 905 -23.18 68.21 -57.09
CA GLY A 905 -23.33 68.76 -55.73
C GLY A 905 -23.03 70.27 -55.65
N VAL A 906 -22.35 70.84 -56.64
CA VAL A 906 -21.92 72.24 -56.70
C VAL A 906 -22.04 72.79 -58.12
N ALA A 907 -22.20 74.11 -58.25
CA ALA A 907 -22.33 74.77 -59.55
C ALA A 907 -21.04 74.61 -60.37
N SER A 908 -21.12 74.08 -61.58
CA SER A 908 -19.95 73.90 -62.44
C SER A 908 -20.34 73.66 -63.90
N GLN A 909 -19.52 74.15 -64.84
CA GLN A 909 -19.73 74.01 -66.30
C GLN A 909 -21.12 74.48 -66.78
N GLY A 910 -21.63 75.57 -66.20
CA GLY A 910 -22.93 76.15 -66.56
C GLY A 910 -24.15 75.48 -65.91
N TYR A 911 -23.95 74.41 -65.13
CA TYR A 911 -25.00 73.71 -64.41
C TYR A 911 -25.06 74.14 -62.94
N GLU A 912 -26.27 74.12 -62.38
CA GLU A 912 -26.52 74.46 -60.97
C GLU A 912 -26.24 73.27 -60.04
N PRO A 913 -26.02 73.53 -58.73
CA PRO A 913 -26.04 72.49 -57.72
C PRO A 913 -27.37 71.73 -57.76
N GLY A 914 -27.32 70.41 -57.62
CA GLY A 914 -28.47 69.51 -57.70
C GLY A 914 -28.85 69.07 -59.12
N ALA A 915 -28.17 69.52 -60.17
CA ALA A 915 -28.47 69.10 -61.54
C ALA A 915 -28.13 67.62 -61.77
N PHE A 916 -29.09 66.86 -62.31
CA PHE A 916 -28.90 65.47 -62.77
C PHE A 916 -28.69 65.47 -64.29
N ILE A 917 -27.60 64.87 -64.73
CA ILE A 917 -27.12 64.93 -66.11
C ILE A 917 -26.98 63.50 -66.64
N ILE A 918 -27.67 63.24 -67.74
CA ILE A 918 -27.43 62.08 -68.59
C ILE A 918 -26.70 62.57 -69.84
N THR A 919 -25.52 62.03 -70.08
CA THR A 919 -24.68 62.35 -71.22
C THR A 919 -24.67 61.18 -72.19
N GLY A 920 -25.06 61.44 -73.43
CA GLY A 920 -24.99 60.50 -74.56
C GLY A 920 -23.85 60.81 -75.54
N ARG A 921 -23.63 59.87 -76.46
CA ARG A 921 -22.72 60.01 -77.61
C ARG A 921 -23.41 60.76 -78.74
N GLU A 922 -22.69 61.69 -79.39
CA GLU A 922 -23.14 62.35 -80.62
C GLU A 922 -22.75 61.52 -81.86
N VAL A 923 -23.65 61.40 -82.85
CA VAL A 923 -23.46 60.57 -84.06
C VAL A 923 -22.67 61.30 -85.16
N THR A 924 -22.53 62.63 -85.09
CA THR A 924 -21.72 63.40 -86.05
C THR A 924 -20.73 64.34 -85.35
N THR A 925 -19.49 64.26 -85.80
CA THR A 925 -18.26 64.78 -85.18
C THR A 925 -18.15 66.31 -85.27
N ASN A 926 -18.30 67.00 -84.13
CA ASN A 926 -17.71 68.33 -83.91
C ASN A 926 -16.94 68.33 -82.58
N GLN A 927 -16.05 69.32 -82.38
CA GLN A 927 -14.92 69.28 -81.41
C GLN A 927 -15.28 69.24 -79.91
N THR A 928 -16.53 68.95 -79.52
CA THR A 928 -16.94 68.79 -78.12
C THR A 928 -17.40 67.38 -77.72
N GLY A 929 -17.79 66.52 -78.68
CA GLY A 929 -18.00 65.07 -78.47
C GLY A 929 -19.09 64.64 -77.47
N ARG A 930 -20.09 65.48 -77.15
CA ARG A 930 -21.00 65.26 -76.00
C ARG A 930 -22.43 65.78 -76.25
N THR A 931 -23.45 64.98 -75.94
CA THR A 931 -24.88 65.40 -75.90
C THR A 931 -25.43 65.25 -74.47
N ASP A 932 -26.04 66.29 -73.89
CA ASP A 932 -26.52 66.26 -72.49
C ASP A 932 -28.03 66.46 -72.35
N LEU A 933 -28.67 65.58 -71.58
CA LEU A 933 -30.01 65.75 -71.03
C LEU A 933 -29.89 66.13 -69.55
N VAL A 934 -30.38 67.31 -69.17
CA VAL A 934 -30.24 67.84 -67.80
C VAL A 934 -31.59 68.10 -67.15
N LEU A 935 -31.80 67.49 -65.99
CA LEU A 935 -32.92 67.76 -65.09
C LEU A 935 -32.42 68.71 -63.97
N ARG A 936 -33.01 69.91 -63.89
CA ARG A 936 -32.70 70.89 -62.83
C ARG A 936 -33.74 70.84 -61.72
N SER A 937 -33.27 71.02 -60.50
CA SER A 937 -34.10 71.35 -59.33
C SER A 937 -34.22 72.87 -59.24
N ALA A 938 -35.43 73.40 -59.41
CA ALA A 938 -35.75 74.80 -59.11
C ALA A 938 -37.02 74.85 -58.25
N ASN A 939 -37.14 75.88 -57.40
CA ASN A 939 -38.17 75.97 -56.35
C ASN A 939 -39.63 76.04 -56.84
N GLU A 940 -39.90 76.01 -58.16
CA GLU A 940 -41.25 76.08 -58.73
C GLU A 940 -41.47 75.13 -59.94
N GLY A 941 -40.87 73.94 -59.92
CA GLY A 941 -41.15 72.87 -60.89
C GLY A 941 -39.96 72.52 -61.79
N GLY A 942 -39.70 71.22 -61.95
CA GLY A 942 -38.54 70.71 -62.70
C GLY A 942 -38.56 71.12 -64.17
N ALA A 943 -37.49 71.75 -64.64
CA ALA A 943 -37.32 72.12 -66.04
C ALA A 943 -36.33 71.15 -66.72
N LEU A 944 -36.75 70.58 -67.87
CA LEU A 944 -35.91 69.78 -68.76
C LEU A 944 -35.20 70.73 -69.73
N ARG A 945 -33.87 70.87 -69.62
CA ARG A 945 -33.10 71.84 -70.41
C ARG A 945 -31.94 71.15 -71.15
N TYR A 946 -31.85 71.38 -72.45
CA TYR A 946 -30.69 71.06 -73.28
C TYR A 946 -29.67 72.21 -73.17
N VAL A 947 -28.40 71.92 -72.87
CA VAL A 947 -27.42 72.96 -72.50
C VAL A 947 -26.18 72.98 -73.42
N HIS A 948 -25.93 71.97 -74.25
CA HIS A 948 -24.80 71.98 -75.19
C HIS A 948 -25.12 71.32 -76.54
N GLY A 949 -24.93 72.10 -77.61
CA GLY A 949 -25.14 71.81 -79.03
C GLY A 949 -25.44 73.11 -79.77
N SER A 950 -25.06 73.25 -81.05
CA SER A 950 -25.14 74.51 -81.82
C SER A 950 -26.55 75.05 -82.10
N TYR A 951 -27.59 74.44 -81.51
CA TYR A 951 -28.96 74.94 -81.53
C TYR A 951 -29.37 75.38 -80.13
N SER A 952 -29.05 76.63 -79.80
CA SER A 952 -29.63 77.33 -78.67
C SER A 952 -31.12 77.52 -78.93
N GLY A 953 -31.94 76.66 -78.31
CA GLY A 953 -33.40 76.77 -78.30
C GLY A 953 -34.10 75.83 -79.27
N ILE A 954 -34.33 74.58 -78.85
CA ILE A 954 -35.47 73.71 -79.16
C ILE A 954 -35.43 72.54 -78.15
N GLY A 955 -36.60 72.14 -77.65
CA GLY A 955 -36.78 71.05 -76.68
C GLY A 955 -36.50 69.67 -77.27
N VAL A 956 -36.85 68.64 -76.49
CA VAL A 956 -36.72 67.22 -76.83
C VAL A 956 -37.09 66.94 -78.29
N SER A 957 -36.11 66.49 -79.08
CA SER A 957 -36.32 65.93 -80.42
C SER A 957 -36.67 64.45 -80.27
N PHE A 958 -37.89 64.07 -80.64
CA PHE A 958 -38.26 62.68 -80.86
C PHE A 958 -38.31 62.46 -82.37
N GLU A 959 -37.42 61.63 -82.89
CA GLU A 959 -37.36 61.34 -84.33
C GLU A 959 -38.51 60.44 -84.80
N GLN A 960 -39.34 59.95 -83.89
CA GLN A 960 -40.64 59.36 -84.18
C GLN A 960 -41.45 59.16 -82.88
N TRP A 961 -42.63 59.82 -82.84
CA TRP A 961 -43.85 59.57 -82.05
C TRP A 961 -44.21 60.61 -80.96
N SER A 962 -45.52 60.90 -80.93
CA SER A 962 -46.23 61.93 -80.18
C SER A 962 -45.96 61.93 -78.66
N LEU A 963 -45.59 63.08 -78.11
CA LEU A 963 -45.53 63.30 -76.65
C LEU A 963 -46.73 64.13 -76.20
N MET A 964 -47.64 63.51 -75.44
CA MET A 964 -48.80 64.16 -74.83
C MET A 964 -48.50 64.46 -73.35
N LEU A 965 -48.14 65.70 -73.02
CA LEU A 965 -48.02 66.14 -71.62
C LEU A 965 -49.35 66.75 -71.16
N ARG A 966 -50.22 65.90 -70.59
CA ARG A 966 -51.38 66.31 -69.78
C ARG A 966 -50.93 66.41 -68.32
N GLY A 967 -51.23 67.51 -67.64
CA GLY A 967 -51.00 67.57 -66.19
C GLY A 967 -51.17 68.94 -65.57
N ARG A 968 -52.43 69.35 -65.43
CA ARG A 968 -52.97 70.53 -64.76
C ARG A 968 -52.78 70.47 -63.23
N LEU A 969 -52.77 71.64 -62.57
CA LEU A 969 -53.52 72.04 -61.35
C LEU A 969 -52.64 72.93 -60.44
N SER A 970 -53.11 73.96 -59.73
CA SER A 970 -54.37 74.73 -59.74
C SER A 970 -54.33 75.80 -58.64
N ARG A 971 -54.96 76.96 -58.92
CA ARG A 971 -55.48 78.03 -58.04
C ARG A 971 -54.53 79.12 -57.53
N GLY A 972 -54.77 80.33 -58.06
CA GLY A 972 -54.40 81.63 -57.48
C GLY A 972 -54.28 82.77 -58.51
N HIS A 973 -55.41 83.29 -59.02
CA HIS A 973 -55.66 84.54 -59.77
C HIS A 973 -54.63 85.09 -60.81
N HIS A 974 -55.13 85.19 -62.05
CA HIS A 974 -54.59 85.90 -63.23
C HIS A 974 -53.30 85.32 -63.84
N ALA A 975 -53.55 84.34 -64.71
CA ALA A 975 -52.63 83.83 -65.70
C ALA A 975 -52.19 84.93 -66.68
N HIS A 976 -50.89 85.21 -66.69
CA HIS A 976 -50.20 85.81 -67.82
C HIS A 976 -48.93 85.00 -68.01
N ASP A 977 -48.72 84.46 -69.21
CA ASP A 977 -47.44 83.89 -69.60
C ASP A 977 -46.43 85.04 -69.67
N MET A 978 -45.68 85.25 -68.59
CA MET A 978 -44.75 86.36 -68.46
C MET A 978 -43.38 86.02 -69.04
N PHE A 979 -42.85 86.91 -69.86
CA PHE A 979 -41.46 86.93 -70.29
C PHE A 979 -40.77 88.17 -69.70
N LEU A 980 -39.75 87.98 -68.86
CA LEU A 980 -39.07 89.06 -68.12
C LEU A 980 -37.65 89.31 -68.65
N TYR A 981 -37.26 90.57 -68.87
CA TYR A 981 -35.89 90.97 -69.28
C TYR A 981 -35.41 92.24 -68.53
N GLN A 982 -34.16 92.26 -68.02
CA GLN A 982 -33.64 93.28 -67.08
C GLN A 982 -32.22 93.80 -67.45
N ARG A 983 -31.94 95.12 -67.28
CA ARG A 983 -30.58 95.74 -67.33
C ARG A 983 -30.49 97.06 -66.51
N SER A 984 -29.33 97.43 -65.92
CA SER A 984 -29.13 98.70 -65.14
C SER A 984 -27.77 99.42 -65.38
N GLY A 985 -27.72 100.78 -65.44
CA GLY A 985 -26.49 101.62 -65.41
C GLY A 985 -26.64 103.11 -65.83
N THR A 986 -25.83 104.05 -65.29
CA THR A 986 -25.97 105.54 -65.22
C THR A 986 -25.29 106.36 -66.35
N THR A 987 -25.96 107.36 -66.98
CA THR A 987 -25.32 108.31 -67.93
C THR A 987 -25.79 109.77 -67.73
N ASP A 988 -24.84 110.71 -67.68
CA ASP A 988 -25.00 112.17 -67.48
C ASP A 988 -25.45 112.98 -68.72
N PHE A 989 -26.24 112.39 -69.62
CA PHE A 989 -26.80 113.12 -70.77
C PHE A 989 -28.31 112.86 -70.93
N LEU A 990 -29.03 113.93 -71.31
CA LEU A 990 -30.49 114.12 -71.36
C LEU A 990 -31.26 113.22 -72.38
N SER A 991 -30.85 111.98 -72.58
CA SER A 991 -31.61 110.92 -73.28
C SER A 991 -31.06 109.52 -72.98
N ALA A 992 -31.90 108.60 -72.45
CA ALA A 992 -31.60 107.18 -72.36
C ALA A 992 -32.36 106.41 -73.45
N ASN A 993 -31.65 105.75 -74.37
CA ASN A 993 -32.24 105.01 -75.48
C ASN A 993 -32.25 103.50 -75.18
N TRP A 994 -33.41 102.85 -75.28
CA TRP A 994 -33.55 101.38 -75.14
C TRP A 994 -33.79 100.75 -76.51
N THR A 995 -32.93 99.83 -76.93
CA THR A 995 -33.02 99.18 -78.24
C THR A 995 -33.68 97.81 -78.11
N PHE A 996 -34.79 97.58 -78.81
CA PHE A 996 -35.40 96.26 -79.00
C PHE A 996 -35.23 95.86 -80.49
N THR A 997 -35.09 94.56 -80.80
CA THR A 997 -34.96 94.01 -82.17
C THR A 997 -36.03 92.92 -82.42
N TYR A 998 -36.86 93.04 -83.46
CA TYR A 998 -37.81 92.08 -84.03
C TYR A 998 -37.45 92.06 -85.51
N ALA A 999 -37.03 90.92 -86.05
CA ALA A 999 -36.32 90.87 -87.32
C ALA A 999 -37.29 90.76 -88.51
N GLN A 1000 -37.46 91.82 -89.31
CA GLN A 1000 -37.89 91.65 -90.70
C GLN A 1000 -36.76 91.01 -91.52
N ALA A 1001 -37.21 90.15 -92.43
CA ALA A 1001 -36.53 89.08 -93.14
C ALA A 1001 -35.43 89.50 -94.11
N ALA A 1002 -34.50 88.55 -94.30
CA ALA A 1002 -33.37 88.61 -95.21
C ALA A 1002 -32.36 89.75 -94.93
N PRO A 1003 -31.06 89.48 -95.12
CA PRO A 1003 -30.14 90.56 -95.47
C PRO A 1003 -30.74 91.17 -96.76
N ASN A 1004 -31.17 92.43 -96.77
CA ASN A 1004 -30.26 93.55 -96.67
C ASN A 1004 -30.90 94.76 -95.94
N GLY A 1005 -31.62 94.55 -94.82
CA GLY A 1005 -32.13 95.60 -93.92
C GLY A 1005 -33.62 95.44 -93.53
N GLY A 1006 -33.92 95.17 -92.25
CA GLY A 1006 -34.79 95.69 -91.14
C GLY A 1006 -36.26 96.25 -91.09
N ARG A 1007 -36.86 96.21 -89.86
CA ARG A 1007 -37.81 97.13 -89.15
C ARG A 1007 -38.41 96.40 -87.91
N LEU A 1008 -38.55 97.10 -86.78
CA LEU A 1008 -39.22 96.65 -85.54
C LEU A 1008 -40.72 96.94 -85.51
N MET A 1009 -41.53 96.13 -84.82
CA MET A 1009 -42.77 96.55 -84.15
C MET A 1009 -42.50 96.86 -82.67
N MET A 1010 -43.18 97.86 -82.12
CA MET A 1010 -43.03 98.29 -80.73
C MET A 1010 -44.29 98.08 -79.91
N VAL A 1011 -44.00 97.82 -78.64
CA VAL A 1011 -44.83 97.80 -77.45
C VAL A 1011 -45.47 99.17 -77.21
N SER A 1012 -46.78 99.20 -76.94
CA SER A 1012 -47.42 100.32 -76.24
C SER A 1012 -47.08 100.18 -74.75
N GLY A 1013 -46.22 101.07 -74.23
CA GLY A 1013 -45.74 101.01 -72.85
C GLY A 1013 -46.10 102.27 -72.07
N HIS A 1014 -46.87 102.10 -70.99
CA HIS A 1014 -46.97 103.07 -69.89
C HIS A 1014 -45.72 102.95 -69.00
N ALA A 1015 -45.09 104.08 -68.66
CA ALA A 1015 -44.01 104.14 -67.68
C ALA A 1015 -44.33 105.23 -66.65
N VAL A 1016 -44.04 104.98 -65.37
CA VAL A 1016 -44.32 105.89 -64.26
C VAL A 1016 -42.99 106.27 -63.60
N ASN A 1017 -42.77 107.54 -63.27
CA ASN A 1017 -41.57 107.94 -62.53
C ASN A 1017 -41.71 107.68 -61.01
N ASN A 1018 -40.63 107.85 -60.24
CA ASN A 1018 -40.62 107.63 -58.78
C ASN A 1018 -41.58 108.54 -57.99
N TRP A 1019 -42.23 109.52 -58.61
CA TRP A 1019 -43.30 110.33 -58.01
C TRP A 1019 -44.70 109.96 -58.51
N GLY A 1020 -44.85 108.82 -59.17
CA GLY A 1020 -46.15 108.31 -59.59
C GLY A 1020 -46.79 109.07 -60.75
N ARG A 1021 -46.02 109.85 -61.52
CA ARG A 1021 -46.54 110.54 -62.72
C ARG A 1021 -46.21 109.76 -64.00
N ASP A 1022 -47.18 109.73 -64.91
CA ASP A 1022 -47.03 109.12 -66.23
C ASP A 1022 -45.94 109.81 -67.05
N VAL A 1023 -45.05 108.99 -67.60
CA VAL A 1023 -44.02 109.38 -68.55
C VAL A 1023 -44.41 108.77 -69.89
N ASN A 1024 -44.82 109.61 -70.84
CA ASN A 1024 -45.10 109.17 -72.20
C ASN A 1024 -43.81 108.67 -72.86
N ALA A 1025 -43.75 107.37 -73.11
CA ALA A 1025 -42.69 106.72 -73.85
C ALA A 1025 -43.13 106.65 -75.32
N THR A 1026 -42.46 107.39 -76.21
CA THR A 1026 -42.80 107.38 -77.64
C THR A 1026 -41.83 106.51 -78.42
N VAL A 1027 -42.44 105.69 -79.25
CA VAL A 1027 -41.85 104.81 -80.24
C VAL A 1027 -41.48 105.61 -81.49
N VAL A 1028 -40.22 105.61 -81.92
CA VAL A 1028 -39.82 106.22 -83.21
C VAL A 1028 -39.13 105.17 -84.09
N SER A 1029 -39.73 104.86 -85.24
CA SER A 1029 -39.13 104.01 -86.28
C SER A 1029 -38.29 104.86 -87.22
N GLN A 1030 -36.96 104.72 -87.18
CA GLN A 1030 -36.06 105.30 -88.19
C GLN A 1030 -35.52 104.19 -89.08
N GLY A 1031 -36.18 103.94 -90.21
CA GLY A 1031 -35.67 103.02 -91.22
C GLY A 1031 -35.52 101.57 -90.74
N ARG A 1032 -34.98 100.73 -91.61
CA ARG A 1032 -35.04 99.28 -91.48
C ARG A 1032 -34.08 98.76 -90.37
N GLY A 1033 -34.59 98.42 -89.17
CA GLY A 1033 -34.01 97.35 -88.30
C GLY A 1033 -33.94 97.54 -86.78
N THR A 1034 -34.17 98.73 -86.27
CA THR A 1034 -34.10 99.01 -84.82
C THR A 1034 -35.20 99.97 -84.47
N SER A 1035 -35.88 99.73 -83.35
CA SER A 1035 -36.65 100.81 -82.74
C SER A 1035 -36.22 101.07 -81.30
N TYR A 1036 -36.32 102.36 -80.94
CA TYR A 1036 -35.82 102.90 -79.69
C TYR A 1036 -36.98 103.50 -78.90
N VAL A 1037 -37.11 103.12 -77.64
CA VAL A 1037 -38.05 103.82 -76.74
C VAL A 1037 -37.38 105.11 -76.27
N ARG A 1038 -37.98 106.27 -76.58
CA ARG A 1038 -37.53 107.58 -76.10
C ARG A 1038 -38.46 108.07 -75.00
N THR A 1039 -37.90 108.49 -73.87
CA THR A 1039 -38.61 109.25 -72.84
C THR A 1039 -38.21 110.73 -72.96
N ARG A 1040 -39.18 111.64 -72.97
CA ARG A 1040 -38.94 113.10 -72.96
C ARG A 1040 -39.50 113.67 -71.66
N VAL A 1041 -38.64 114.28 -70.85
CA VAL A 1041 -39.07 115.16 -69.75
C VAL A 1041 -39.15 116.58 -70.32
N LEU A 1042 -40.33 117.20 -70.28
CA LEU A 1042 -40.55 118.58 -70.71
C LEU A 1042 -39.88 119.52 -69.69
N GLY A 1043 -39.17 120.53 -70.20
CA GLY A 1043 -38.17 121.27 -69.45
C GLY A 1043 -38.70 122.05 -68.24
N GLU A 1044 -38.00 121.91 -67.13
CA GLU A 1044 -37.54 122.98 -66.25
C GLU A 1044 -36.45 122.39 -65.34
N THR A 1045 -35.59 123.27 -64.85
CA THR A 1045 -34.26 123.08 -64.24
C THR A 1045 -34.07 121.94 -63.22
N ALA A 1046 -32.97 121.18 -63.44
CA ALA A 1046 -32.14 120.41 -62.50
C ALA A 1046 -32.80 119.44 -61.47
N GLN A 1047 -32.90 118.14 -61.79
CA GLN A 1047 -32.54 116.98 -60.93
C GLN A 1047 -32.71 115.61 -61.66
N THR A 1048 -31.95 114.59 -61.24
CA THR A 1048 -31.74 113.26 -61.85
C THR A 1048 -32.93 112.27 -61.67
N HIS A 1049 -33.22 111.42 -62.68
CA HIS A 1049 -34.23 110.34 -62.58
C HIS A 1049 -33.66 108.96 -62.94
N ARG A 1050 -33.99 107.91 -62.15
CA ARG A 1050 -33.59 106.50 -62.35
C ARG A 1050 -34.82 105.64 -62.72
N VAL A 1051 -34.79 104.91 -63.83
CA VAL A 1051 -35.81 103.92 -64.23
C VAL A 1051 -35.29 102.52 -63.92
N GLN A 1052 -36.07 101.68 -63.20
CA GLN A 1052 -35.59 100.39 -62.66
C GLN A 1052 -36.05 99.14 -63.43
N TYR A 1053 -37.20 99.15 -64.11
CA TYR A 1053 -37.69 98.02 -64.89
C TYR A 1053 -38.61 98.47 -66.03
N LEU A 1054 -38.70 97.64 -67.08
CA LEU A 1054 -39.68 97.77 -68.16
C LEU A 1054 -40.35 96.40 -68.35
N SER A 1055 -41.66 96.35 -68.18
CA SER A 1055 -42.47 95.15 -68.45
C SER A 1055 -43.10 95.29 -69.83
N VAL A 1056 -43.06 94.21 -70.62
CA VAL A 1056 -43.67 94.14 -71.94
C VAL A 1056 -44.71 93.03 -71.93
N TRP A 1057 -45.92 93.38 -72.35
CA TRP A 1057 -47.05 92.47 -72.52
C TRP A 1057 -47.45 92.53 -73.98
N VAL A 1058 -47.90 91.41 -74.54
CA VAL A 1058 -48.47 91.37 -75.89
C VAL A 1058 -49.97 91.18 -75.72
N GLU A 1059 -50.72 92.26 -75.92
CA GLU A 1059 -52.17 92.18 -76.11
C GLU A 1059 -52.47 92.07 -77.61
N ASP A 1060 -53.36 91.13 -77.94
CA ASP A 1060 -53.85 90.87 -79.29
C ASP A 1060 -54.89 91.94 -79.63
N VAL A 1061 -54.81 92.53 -80.83
CA VAL A 1061 -55.72 93.54 -81.40
C VAL A 1061 -55.38 95.02 -81.10
N VAL A 1062 -55.13 95.77 -82.18
CA VAL A 1062 -55.62 97.11 -82.60
C VAL A 1062 -54.60 97.61 -83.64
N SER A 1063 -54.81 97.57 -84.97
CA SER A 1063 -55.83 98.14 -85.86
C SER A 1063 -55.87 99.69 -85.92
N GLY A 1064 -55.03 100.23 -86.81
CA GLY A 1064 -55.18 101.52 -87.50
C GLY A 1064 -54.71 102.74 -86.70
N ALA A 1065 -53.73 103.52 -87.17
CA ALA A 1065 -53.21 103.62 -88.54
C ALA A 1065 -51.97 102.77 -88.81
#